data_AF-A0ABD3DJ14-F1
#
_entry.id   AF-A0ABD3DJ14-F1
#
_cell.length_a   1.000
_cell.length_b   1.000
_cell.length_c   1.000
_cell.angle_alpha   90.00
_cell.angle_beta   90.00
_cell.angle_gamma   90.00
#
_symmetry.space_group_name_H-M   'P 1'
#
loop_
_entity.id
_entity.type
_entity.pdbx_description
1 polymer ?
#
loop_
_entity_poly.entity_id
_entity_poly.type
_entity_poly.pdbx_seq_one_letter_code
_entity_poly.pdbx_strand_id
1 'polypeptide(L)'
;MLVFYLFLCVVNALLLVSFLGEANINAANKLEGENGVYIVYMGASSTNYHAQLMSELMQRDKNPVVQTYNKSFKGFAAHLSENEARAIAQRTGVVSVYPDPVLQLQTTPSLDFFKSQNAFKSIGPIRTSSRSQDSWSTGGADTIIGIIDTGIWPEHPSFSDKYMGPIPSRWNGKCMPDKNFNSFTCNRKLIGARYYGSMDTARGRDGHGTHVASTAAGMPIYDASYYGLATGTARGSSPGSRIAAYRVCGDDGECRGSNILKAYDDAIADGVDVISISLGESPQDEDIVTDTVSIGAFHAAEKGIVVVSVAGNGGPSPMTVMNIAPWILNVAATTTDRDFEADIVLGNNEVIKGGGINFSGLNKSAVYHLVDGRFASKNQTDITDARNCVPGTLIDGKVKNGVVLCENNDGKYRIYEKYISLVKQGAIGMIVISDNFRQVPFIYGTSSIAAVTEWDGAHIRAYINSTSNPLSTILPTVTIPNYKPAPVVPYFSSRGPAYGIQSLIKPDIAAPGVAILAAWPLNDTNIAIPGKEPPLFYIRSGTSQACPHVSGIAATVKSWHSKWSPSAIRSAIMTTAVQTNNIHAPIKTNNGSRATPYDIGAGEITQWGPMLPGLVYETSTADYLQFLCNMGYNTSVVKSIASTVPNNFSCPRKWNPDLISDMNYPSIAISGLNAKGSTTVKRTVTNVGEKHSTYTATVEAPAGMHVQVVPSKLQFTKNVKKLSFEVTFIRTTTSMGPLFGSITWSNWKYKVYSPFVVSNNA
;
A
#
# COMPACT_ATOMS: atom_id res chain seq x y z
N MET A 1 10.50 -44.13 -31.89
CA MET A 1 9.95 -43.46 -30.68
C MET A 1 10.93 -43.47 -29.51
N LEU A 2 11.33 -44.64 -28.98
CA LEU A 2 12.18 -44.74 -27.76
C LEU A 2 13.47 -43.89 -27.81
N VAL A 3 14.20 -43.91 -28.94
CA VAL A 3 15.43 -43.12 -29.16
C VAL A 3 15.20 -41.61 -29.04
N PHE A 4 14.03 -41.11 -29.44
CA PHE A 4 13.70 -39.68 -29.37
C PHE A 4 13.48 -39.23 -27.91
N TYR A 5 12.85 -40.08 -27.09
CA TYR A 5 12.73 -39.85 -25.65
C TYR A 5 14.10 -39.93 -24.95
N LEU A 6 14.96 -40.87 -25.33
CA LEU A 6 16.32 -40.95 -24.79
C LEU A 6 17.12 -39.67 -25.08
N PHE A 7 17.03 -39.16 -26.33
CA PHE A 7 17.67 -37.92 -26.73
C PHE A 7 17.10 -36.71 -25.96
N LEU A 8 15.78 -36.62 -25.79
CA LEU A 8 15.15 -35.58 -24.99
C LEU A 8 15.61 -35.61 -23.52
N CYS A 9 15.72 -36.78 -22.91
CA CYS A 9 16.19 -36.93 -21.54
C CYS A 9 17.68 -36.53 -21.40
N VAL A 10 18.53 -36.92 -22.35
CA VAL A 10 19.97 -36.54 -22.34
C VAL A 10 20.15 -35.03 -22.55
N VAL A 11 19.40 -34.41 -23.46
CA VAL A 11 19.44 -32.95 -23.67
C VAL A 11 18.94 -32.18 -22.45
N ASN A 12 17.84 -32.62 -21.82
CA ASN A 12 17.36 -32.00 -20.57
C ASN A 12 18.32 -32.22 -19.40
N ALA A 13 18.98 -33.37 -19.30
CA ALA A 13 20.00 -33.62 -18.28
C ALA A 13 21.24 -32.75 -18.49
N LEU A 14 21.70 -32.57 -19.73
CA LEU A 14 22.82 -31.66 -20.04
C LEU A 14 22.46 -30.20 -19.77
N LEU A 15 21.22 -29.77 -20.09
CA LEU A 15 20.73 -28.44 -19.74
C LEU A 15 20.67 -28.23 -18.22
N LEU A 16 20.15 -29.19 -17.46
CA LEU A 16 20.15 -29.17 -15.99
C LEU A 16 21.57 -29.10 -15.41
N VAL A 17 22.53 -29.85 -15.98
CA VAL A 17 23.93 -29.82 -15.54
C VAL A 17 24.61 -28.50 -15.89
N SER A 18 24.30 -27.85 -17.03
CA SER A 18 24.81 -26.50 -17.33
C SER A 18 24.19 -25.42 -16.45
N PHE A 19 22.87 -25.44 -16.19
CA PHE A 19 22.23 -24.49 -15.28
C PHE A 19 22.71 -24.68 -13.83
N LEU A 20 22.89 -25.93 -13.37
CA LEU A 20 23.53 -26.21 -12.08
C LEU A 20 25.02 -25.85 -12.07
N GLY A 21 25.71 -25.92 -13.21
CA GLY A 21 27.09 -25.47 -13.36
C GLY A 21 27.22 -23.96 -13.16
N GLU A 22 26.45 -23.15 -13.91
CA GLU A 22 26.48 -21.69 -13.81
C GLU A 22 25.92 -21.17 -12.49
N ALA A 23 24.90 -21.84 -11.91
CA ALA A 23 24.42 -21.53 -10.57
C ALA A 23 25.49 -21.84 -9.50
N ASN A 24 26.18 -22.98 -9.58
CA ASN A 24 27.25 -23.31 -8.63
C ASN A 24 28.52 -22.49 -8.86
N ILE A 25 28.84 -22.02 -10.07
CA ILE A 25 29.98 -21.10 -10.29
C ILE A 25 29.68 -19.73 -9.66
N ASN A 26 28.46 -19.21 -9.79
CA ASN A 26 28.05 -17.97 -9.11
C ASN A 26 27.88 -18.13 -7.59
N ALA A 27 27.60 -19.33 -7.08
CA ALA A 27 27.57 -19.60 -5.63
C ALA A 27 28.97 -19.84 -5.05
N ALA A 28 29.84 -20.58 -5.74
CA ALA A 28 31.20 -20.89 -5.29
C ALA A 28 32.12 -19.66 -5.34
N ASN A 29 31.99 -18.80 -6.36
CA ASN A 29 32.70 -17.52 -6.40
C ASN A 29 32.17 -16.49 -5.39
N LYS A 30 31.21 -16.86 -4.53
CA LYS A 30 30.73 -16.06 -3.40
C LYS A 30 31.14 -16.62 -2.03
N LEU A 31 32.02 -17.64 -2.00
CA LEU A 31 32.53 -18.27 -0.79
C LEU A 31 33.93 -17.78 -0.37
N GLU A 32 34.28 -16.52 -0.65
CA GLU A 32 35.50 -15.90 -0.10
C GLU A 32 35.33 -14.38 0.18
N GLY A 33 35.11 -14.03 1.46
CA GLY A 33 35.64 -12.79 2.04
C GLY A 33 34.86 -11.46 1.95
N GLU A 34 33.68 -11.36 1.31
CA GLU A 34 32.96 -10.06 1.27
C GLU A 34 32.27 -9.69 2.60
N ASN A 35 32.61 -8.51 3.15
CA ASN A 35 31.96 -7.93 4.34
C ASN A 35 30.67 -7.18 3.97
N GLY A 36 29.52 -7.82 4.15
CA GLY A 36 28.20 -7.20 3.97
C GLY A 36 27.79 -6.30 5.13
N VAL A 37 26.75 -5.47 4.94
CA VAL A 37 26.09 -4.77 6.06
C VAL A 37 25.00 -5.68 6.63
N TYR A 38 25.04 -5.90 7.94
CA TYR A 38 24.07 -6.70 8.70
C TYR A 38 23.42 -5.85 9.79
N ILE A 39 22.13 -6.08 10.02
CA ILE A 39 21.39 -5.56 11.16
C ILE A 39 21.48 -6.57 12.31
N VAL A 40 21.86 -6.11 13.49
CA VAL A 40 21.82 -6.85 14.75
C VAL A 40 20.71 -6.26 15.61
N TYR A 41 19.62 -6.99 15.76
CA TYR A 41 18.46 -6.58 16.56
C TYR A 41 18.50 -7.25 17.95
N MET A 42 18.30 -6.48 19.01
CA MET A 42 18.41 -6.93 20.41
C MET A 42 17.12 -6.71 21.23
N GLY A 43 16.01 -6.34 20.56
CA GLY A 43 14.74 -6.08 21.23
C GLY A 43 14.76 -4.82 22.10
N ALA A 44 13.93 -4.79 23.14
CA ALA A 44 13.85 -3.66 24.08
C ALA A 44 14.44 -3.96 25.48
N SER A 45 14.91 -5.18 25.73
CA SER A 45 15.43 -5.60 27.04
C SER A 45 16.67 -4.79 27.47
N SER A 46 16.64 -4.25 28.69
CA SER A 46 17.60 -3.27 29.23
C SER A 46 18.93 -3.86 29.73
N THR A 47 19.53 -4.76 28.94
CA THR A 47 20.80 -5.42 29.29
C THR A 47 22.02 -4.61 28.86
N ASN A 48 23.12 -4.69 29.64
CA ASN A 48 24.40 -4.06 29.32
C ASN A 48 25.09 -4.64 28.07
N TYR A 49 24.59 -5.78 27.54
CA TYR A 49 25.19 -6.47 26.40
C TYR A 49 25.24 -5.62 25.12
N HIS A 50 24.32 -4.66 24.92
CA HIS A 50 24.39 -3.74 23.78
C HIS A 50 25.66 -2.88 23.80
N ALA A 51 25.99 -2.29 24.96
CA ALA A 51 27.20 -1.49 25.12
C ALA A 51 28.48 -2.34 25.05
N GLN A 52 28.46 -3.55 25.61
CA GLN A 52 29.57 -4.49 25.51
C GLN A 52 29.85 -4.90 24.05
N LEU A 53 28.83 -5.35 23.32
CA LEU A 53 28.96 -5.83 21.95
C LEU A 53 29.41 -4.70 20.99
N MET A 54 28.91 -3.48 21.20
CA MET A 54 29.40 -2.29 20.50
C MET A 54 30.88 -2.01 20.79
N SER A 55 31.33 -2.16 22.04
CA SER A 55 32.75 -2.01 22.39
C SER A 55 33.64 -3.12 21.82
N GLU A 56 33.17 -4.38 21.80
CA GLU A 56 33.89 -5.50 21.17
C GLU A 56 34.08 -5.27 19.66
N LEU A 57 33.09 -4.67 18.98
CA LEU A 57 33.20 -4.30 17.56
C LEU A 57 34.12 -3.09 17.32
N MET A 58 33.95 -2.00 18.08
CA MET A 58 34.73 -0.77 17.89
C MET A 58 36.22 -0.91 18.27
N GLN A 59 36.61 -1.94 19.02
CA GLN A 59 38.00 -2.28 19.28
C GLN A 59 38.67 -3.06 18.13
N ARG A 60 37.88 -3.62 17.21
CA ARG A 60 38.34 -4.64 16.25
C ARG A 60 38.52 -4.13 14.83
N ASP A 61 37.84 -3.05 14.43
CA ASP A 61 38.00 -2.39 13.13
C ASP A 61 37.72 -0.87 13.23
N LYS A 62 38.14 -0.10 12.22
CA LYS A 62 37.91 1.35 12.11
C LYS A 62 36.56 1.64 11.43
N ASN A 63 35.58 2.08 12.21
CA ASN A 63 34.20 2.36 11.79
C ASN A 63 33.42 1.15 11.18
N PRO A 64 33.35 -0.01 11.85
CA PRO A 64 32.48 -1.11 11.40
C PRO A 64 30.98 -0.76 11.53
N VAL A 65 30.61 0.17 12.42
CA VAL A 65 29.19 0.52 12.70
C VAL A 65 28.65 1.51 11.66
N VAL A 66 27.62 1.09 10.94
CA VAL A 66 26.84 1.92 9.99
C VAL A 66 25.75 2.72 10.71
N GLN A 67 25.09 2.12 11.72
CA GLN A 67 23.95 2.71 12.40
C GLN A 67 23.80 2.17 13.83
N THR A 68 23.17 2.92 14.74
CA THR A 68 22.85 2.43 16.10
C THR A 68 21.41 2.78 16.49
N TYR A 69 20.70 1.80 17.07
CA TYR A 69 19.36 1.96 17.63
C TYR A 69 19.47 1.88 19.14
N ASN A 70 19.05 2.93 19.86
CA ASN A 70 19.24 2.97 21.32
C ASN A 70 18.17 3.72 22.11
N LYS A 71 17.19 4.37 21.48
CA LYS A 71 16.20 5.22 22.17
C LYS A 71 14.94 4.44 22.53
N SER A 72 14.41 3.73 21.56
CA SER A 72 13.12 3.04 21.59
C SER A 72 13.28 1.53 21.69
N PHE A 73 14.31 1.01 21.01
CA PHE A 73 14.79 -0.38 21.08
C PHE A 73 16.32 -0.41 20.99
N LYS A 74 16.91 -1.61 21.06
CA LYS A 74 18.36 -1.83 21.07
C LYS A 74 18.82 -2.61 19.83
N GLY A 75 19.97 -2.22 19.31
CA GLY A 75 20.65 -2.88 18.20
C GLY A 75 21.59 -1.95 17.45
N PHE A 76 22.08 -2.40 16.30
CA PHE A 76 22.92 -1.62 15.38
C PHE A 76 22.87 -2.22 13.97
N ALA A 77 23.40 -1.50 12.99
CA ALA A 77 23.84 -2.08 11.73
C ALA A 77 25.36 -1.92 11.60
N ALA A 78 26.04 -2.94 11.09
CA ALA A 78 27.49 -2.95 10.97
C ALA A 78 27.95 -3.73 9.73
N HIS A 79 29.13 -3.39 9.21
CA HIS A 79 29.88 -4.25 8.30
C HIS A 79 30.37 -5.48 9.07
N LEU A 80 29.98 -6.67 8.62
CA LEU A 80 30.36 -7.96 9.20
C LEU A 80 30.62 -8.97 8.07
N SER A 81 31.54 -9.90 8.29
CA SER A 81 31.55 -11.15 7.52
C SER A 81 30.39 -12.05 7.95
N GLU A 82 29.96 -12.96 7.07
CA GLU A 82 28.85 -13.89 7.37
C GLU A 82 29.16 -14.78 8.61
N ASN A 83 30.43 -15.12 8.83
CA ASN A 83 30.88 -15.85 10.01
C ASN A 83 30.68 -15.04 11.31
N GLU A 84 30.88 -13.73 11.27
CA GLU A 84 30.69 -12.84 12.42
C GLU A 84 29.21 -12.56 12.67
N ALA A 85 28.41 -12.40 11.62
CA ALA A 85 26.96 -12.33 11.72
C ALA A 85 26.39 -13.60 12.40
N ARG A 86 26.83 -14.80 11.96
CA ARG A 86 26.48 -16.08 12.59
C ARG A 86 26.97 -16.20 14.04
N ALA A 87 28.16 -15.70 14.37
CA ALA A 87 28.69 -15.70 15.73
C ALA A 87 27.95 -14.73 16.68
N ILE A 88 27.52 -13.56 16.17
CA ILE A 88 26.75 -12.58 16.94
C ILE A 88 25.31 -13.08 17.16
N ALA A 89 24.69 -13.75 16.18
CA ALA A 89 23.36 -14.34 16.31
C ALA A 89 23.22 -15.34 17.47
N GLN A 90 24.33 -15.93 17.95
CA GLN A 90 24.36 -16.86 19.08
C GLN A 90 24.59 -16.17 20.45
N ARG A 91 24.82 -14.85 20.49
CA ARG A 91 25.08 -14.11 21.74
C ARG A 91 23.78 -13.86 22.53
N THR A 92 23.85 -14.01 23.85
CA THR A 92 22.74 -13.70 24.76
C THR A 92 22.28 -12.25 24.62
N GLY A 93 20.97 -12.05 24.44
CA GLY A 93 20.38 -10.72 24.27
C GLY A 93 20.23 -10.26 22.81
N VAL A 94 20.75 -11.02 21.83
CA VAL A 94 20.41 -10.83 20.42
C VAL A 94 19.07 -11.54 20.12
N VAL A 95 18.21 -10.89 19.33
CA VAL A 95 16.93 -11.42 18.83
C VAL A 95 17.13 -12.06 17.46
N SER A 96 17.81 -11.33 16.56
CA SER A 96 18.08 -11.75 15.19
C SER A 96 19.29 -11.01 14.62
N VAL A 97 19.94 -11.62 13.62
CA VAL A 97 20.97 -10.99 12.78
C VAL A 97 20.68 -11.35 11.33
N TYR A 98 20.61 -10.37 10.46
CA TYR A 98 20.22 -10.54 9.06
C TYR A 98 20.88 -9.46 8.18
N PRO A 99 21.08 -9.69 6.86
CA PRO A 99 21.59 -8.68 5.95
C PRO A 99 20.69 -7.45 5.92
N ASP A 100 21.24 -6.24 5.75
CA ASP A 100 20.47 -5.00 5.63
C ASP A 100 19.61 -5.00 4.34
N PRO A 101 18.27 -5.11 4.43
CA PRO A 101 17.41 -5.28 3.26
C PRO A 101 17.20 -3.96 2.52
N VAL A 102 16.81 -4.03 1.24
CA VAL A 102 16.47 -2.86 0.41
C VAL A 102 14.99 -2.91 0.05
N LEU A 103 14.16 -2.26 0.88
CA LEU A 103 12.72 -2.19 0.69
C LEU A 103 12.37 -1.28 -0.48
N GLN A 104 11.20 -1.54 -1.08
CA GLN A 104 10.75 -0.88 -2.30
C GLN A 104 9.54 0.03 -2.06
N LEU A 105 9.49 1.14 -2.81
CA LEU A 105 8.37 2.08 -2.82
C LEU A 105 7.13 1.42 -3.44
N GLN A 106 6.05 1.26 -2.66
CA GLN A 106 4.85 0.58 -3.14
C GLN A 106 3.94 1.50 -3.96
N THR A 107 4.46 2.00 -5.08
CA THR A 107 3.68 2.64 -6.16
C THR A 107 3.40 1.65 -7.30
N THR A 108 2.39 1.89 -8.13
CA THR A 108 2.30 1.15 -9.40
C THR A 108 3.49 1.57 -10.28
N PRO A 109 4.09 0.67 -11.07
CA PRO A 109 5.12 1.04 -12.04
C PRO A 109 4.67 2.19 -12.94
N SER A 110 5.16 3.39 -12.64
CA SER A 110 5.38 4.40 -13.67
C SER A 110 6.43 3.85 -14.63
N LEU A 111 6.41 4.30 -15.88
CA LEU A 111 7.64 4.37 -16.67
C LEU A 111 8.68 5.05 -15.79
N ASP A 112 9.81 4.39 -15.56
CA ASP A 112 10.75 4.87 -14.57
C ASP A 112 11.18 6.30 -14.91
N PHE A 113 10.99 7.17 -13.92
CA PHE A 113 11.22 8.62 -13.96
C PHE A 113 10.31 9.54 -14.81
N PHE A 114 9.28 9.06 -15.51
CA PHE A 114 8.26 9.95 -16.12
C PHE A 114 6.86 9.69 -15.55
N LYS A 115 6.34 10.74 -14.92
CA LYS A 115 5.48 10.69 -13.75
C LYS A 115 4.19 11.52 -14.07
N SER A 116 2.94 11.09 -13.74
CA SER A 116 1.63 11.86 -13.66
C SER A 116 0.20 11.18 -13.94
N GLN A 117 -0.51 10.57 -12.95
CA GLN A 117 -2.00 10.21 -12.90
C GLN A 117 -2.86 11.15 -11.98
N ASN A 118 -4.21 11.33 -11.87
CA ASN A 118 -4.97 11.75 -10.59
C ASN A 118 -6.05 12.89 -10.58
N ALA A 119 -7.18 12.69 -9.86
CA ALA A 119 -7.73 13.49 -8.71
C ALA A 119 -9.20 13.15 -8.40
N PHE A 120 -9.59 12.73 -7.19
CA PHE A 120 -11.03 12.54 -6.89
C PHE A 120 -11.79 13.87 -6.89
N LYS A 121 -13.13 13.81 -7.02
CA LYS A 121 -14.00 14.97 -6.75
C LYS A 121 -15.07 14.68 -5.72
N SER A 122 -14.79 15.20 -4.53
CA SER A 122 -15.76 15.78 -3.59
C SER A 122 -17.09 15.03 -3.39
N ILE A 123 -17.24 14.46 -2.19
CA ILE A 123 -18.55 14.37 -1.55
C ILE A 123 -19.28 15.72 -1.70
N GLY A 124 -20.58 15.67 -1.99
CA GLY A 124 -21.38 16.81 -2.44
C GLY A 124 -21.45 18.02 -1.48
N PRO A 125 -22.14 19.10 -1.88
CA PRO A 125 -22.10 20.38 -1.18
C PRO A 125 -22.51 20.24 0.29
N ILE A 126 -21.56 20.54 1.18
CA ILE A 126 -21.88 20.85 2.57
C ILE A 126 -22.87 22.03 2.53
N ARG A 127 -24.02 21.88 3.19
CA ARG A 127 -24.89 23.02 3.50
C ARG A 127 -24.13 23.94 4.45
N THR A 128 -23.41 24.89 3.87
CA THR A 128 -22.79 26.00 4.59
C THR A 128 -23.90 26.89 5.15
N SER A 129 -24.24 26.68 6.42
CA SER A 129 -24.70 27.79 7.24
C SER A 129 -23.60 28.86 7.17
N SER A 130 -24.01 30.11 6.93
CA SER A 130 -23.09 31.21 6.62
C SER A 130 -22.14 31.49 7.79
N ARG A 131 -20.92 30.96 7.69
CA ARG A 131 -19.77 31.31 8.54
C ARG A 131 -18.67 31.85 7.65
N SER A 132 -18.06 32.95 8.07
CA SER A 132 -17.06 33.68 7.29
C SER A 132 -15.76 32.89 7.15
N GLN A 133 -14.89 33.37 6.26
CA GLN A 133 -13.55 32.82 6.03
C GLN A 133 -12.69 32.76 7.31
N ASP A 134 -13.03 33.57 8.32
CA ASP A 134 -12.31 33.69 9.61
C ASP A 134 -12.63 32.55 10.60
N SER A 135 -13.68 31.75 10.35
CA SER A 135 -14.16 30.72 11.29
C SER A 135 -13.46 29.35 11.13
N TRP A 136 -12.39 29.25 10.32
CA TRP A 136 -11.58 28.04 10.18
C TRP A 136 -10.53 27.90 11.30
N SER A 137 -11.00 27.85 12.55
CA SER A 137 -10.19 27.28 13.64
C SER A 137 -9.89 25.81 13.30
N THR A 138 -8.61 25.45 13.20
CA THR A 138 -8.17 24.06 12.95
C THR A 138 -8.70 23.14 14.05
N GLY A 139 -9.75 22.36 13.74
CA GLY A 139 -10.56 21.67 14.74
C GLY A 139 -9.84 20.51 15.44
N GLY A 140 -9.13 20.80 16.53
CA GLY A 140 -8.63 19.84 17.53
C GLY A 140 -7.46 18.95 17.10
N ALA A 141 -7.20 18.78 15.81
CA ALA A 141 -6.19 17.86 15.27
C ALA A 141 -4.73 18.34 15.41
N ASP A 142 -4.27 18.56 16.65
CA ASP A 142 -2.86 18.87 16.96
C ASP A 142 -1.99 17.60 17.14
N THR A 143 -2.28 16.60 16.31
CA THR A 143 -1.58 15.31 16.23
C THR A 143 -0.44 15.38 15.22
N ILE A 144 0.57 14.52 15.39
CA ILE A 144 1.83 14.55 14.65
C ILE A 144 1.94 13.25 13.84
N ILE A 145 1.99 13.37 12.51
CA ILE A 145 2.19 12.24 11.60
C ILE A 145 3.65 12.18 11.18
N GLY A 146 4.32 11.08 11.53
CA GLY A 146 5.63 10.72 10.97
C GLY A 146 5.47 10.09 9.60
N ILE A 147 6.19 10.62 8.61
CA ILE A 147 6.21 10.12 7.23
C ILE A 147 7.57 9.48 6.97
N ILE A 148 7.63 8.16 6.84
CA ILE A 148 8.85 7.39 6.56
C ILE A 148 8.88 7.06 5.06
N ASP A 149 9.70 7.79 4.28
CA ASP A 149 9.64 7.81 2.81
C ASP A 149 10.94 8.37 2.17
N THR A 150 10.87 8.77 0.90
CA THR A 150 11.86 9.51 0.08
C THR A 150 12.15 10.96 0.54
N GLY A 151 11.53 11.44 1.62
CA GLY A 151 11.67 12.82 2.09
C GLY A 151 10.54 13.75 1.59
N ILE A 152 10.73 15.06 1.71
CA ILE A 152 9.65 16.06 1.48
C ILE A 152 10.17 17.31 0.76
N TRP A 153 9.30 18.00 0.00
CA TRP A 153 9.58 19.31 -0.58
C TRP A 153 8.97 20.44 0.28
N PRO A 154 9.73 21.07 1.19
CA PRO A 154 9.15 21.89 2.26
C PRO A 154 8.47 23.18 1.78
N GLU A 155 8.87 23.74 0.63
CA GLU A 155 8.29 24.98 0.08
C GLU A 155 6.93 24.77 -0.59
N HIS A 156 6.44 23.53 -0.74
CA HIS A 156 5.16 23.31 -1.41
C HIS A 156 4.00 23.92 -0.60
N PRO A 157 3.07 24.68 -1.21
CA PRO A 157 2.00 25.40 -0.49
C PRO A 157 1.16 24.55 0.48
N SER A 158 0.97 23.25 0.20
CA SER A 158 0.31 22.29 1.10
C SER A 158 1.01 22.10 2.46
N PHE A 159 2.24 22.58 2.64
CA PHE A 159 2.97 22.60 3.92
C PHE A 159 3.14 24.01 4.50
N SER A 160 2.38 24.99 4.00
CA SER A 160 2.27 26.31 4.62
C SER A 160 1.76 26.21 6.06
N ASP A 161 2.29 27.05 6.95
CA ASP A 161 1.93 27.04 8.37
C ASP A 161 1.01 28.20 8.79
N LYS A 162 0.51 28.98 7.83
CA LYS A 162 -0.23 30.24 8.04
C LYS A 162 -1.39 30.14 9.05
N TYR A 163 -2.04 28.98 9.13
CA TYR A 163 -3.19 28.73 10.01
C TYR A 163 -2.87 27.76 11.18
N MET A 164 -1.58 27.48 11.42
CA MET A 164 -1.10 26.56 12.44
C MET A 164 -0.70 27.31 13.72
N GLY A 165 -1.19 26.84 14.87
CA GLY A 165 -0.75 27.30 16.19
C GLY A 165 0.72 26.94 16.50
N PRO A 166 1.25 27.30 17.69
CA PRO A 166 2.61 26.95 18.10
C PRO A 166 2.86 25.43 18.04
N ILE A 167 4.11 25.02 17.86
CA ILE A 167 4.48 23.59 17.82
C ILE A 167 4.16 22.94 19.19
N PRO A 168 3.62 21.72 19.24
CA PRO A 168 3.28 21.06 20.51
C PRO A 168 4.50 20.94 21.44
N SER A 169 4.39 21.35 22.70
CA SER A 169 5.49 21.31 23.67
C SER A 169 5.99 19.89 24.04
N ARG A 170 5.28 18.86 23.59
CA ARG A 170 5.66 17.43 23.68
C ARG A 170 6.59 16.96 22.56
N TRP A 171 6.83 17.80 21.55
CA TRP A 171 7.62 17.45 20.37
C TRP A 171 9.11 17.52 20.67
N ASN A 172 9.80 16.37 20.60
CA ASN A 172 11.23 16.26 20.87
C ASN A 172 12.08 16.15 19.57
N GLY A 173 11.43 16.13 18.42
CA GLY A 173 12.10 16.05 17.12
C GLY A 173 12.73 17.37 16.68
N LYS A 174 13.64 17.27 15.70
CA LYS A 174 14.39 18.41 15.16
C LYS A 174 14.18 18.58 13.66
N CYS A 175 14.46 19.78 13.17
CA CYS A 175 14.84 19.96 11.78
C CYS A 175 16.35 19.71 11.66
N MET A 176 16.76 18.76 10.82
CA MET A 176 18.17 18.63 10.43
C MET A 176 18.45 19.60 9.27
N PRO A 177 19.49 20.47 9.39
CA PRO A 177 19.95 21.25 8.25
C PRO A 177 20.59 20.33 7.20
N ASP A 178 20.62 20.77 5.95
CA ASP A 178 21.33 20.07 4.88
C ASP A 178 22.85 20.10 5.15
N LYS A 179 23.59 19.01 4.84
CA LYS A 179 25.06 18.96 5.00
C LYS A 179 25.76 20.10 4.24
N ASN A 180 25.15 20.54 3.15
CA ASN A 180 25.63 21.60 2.26
C ASN A 180 25.14 23.02 2.65
N PHE A 181 24.48 23.17 3.81
CA PHE A 181 23.90 24.43 4.31
C PHE A 181 22.88 25.12 3.37
N ASN A 182 22.33 24.38 2.41
CA ASN A 182 21.13 24.79 1.68
C ASN A 182 19.96 25.00 2.66
N SER A 183 19.06 25.92 2.32
CA SER A 183 18.05 26.47 3.24
C SER A 183 16.84 25.55 3.46
N PHE A 184 17.07 24.30 3.90
CA PHE A 184 15.98 23.45 4.40
C PHE A 184 15.48 24.00 5.74
N THR A 185 14.22 24.45 5.79
CA THR A 185 13.61 25.00 7.01
C THR A 185 12.29 24.32 7.35
N CYS A 186 12.16 23.88 8.59
CA CYS A 186 10.90 23.46 9.20
C CYS A 186 10.08 24.69 9.64
N ASN A 187 8.76 24.50 9.78
CA ASN A 187 7.81 25.53 10.15
C ASN A 187 6.75 24.96 11.12
N ARG A 188 5.66 25.65 11.45
CA ARG A 188 4.63 25.12 12.37
C ARG A 188 3.76 24.02 11.74
N LYS A 189 3.96 23.65 10.47
CA LYS A 189 3.26 22.58 9.75
C LYS A 189 4.14 21.34 9.58
N LEU A 190 5.29 21.48 8.91
CA LEU A 190 6.38 20.52 8.90
C LEU A 190 7.30 20.82 10.08
N ILE A 191 7.08 20.16 11.22
CA ILE A 191 7.69 20.51 12.52
C ILE A 191 9.04 19.84 12.77
N GLY A 192 9.44 18.90 11.92
CA GLY A 192 10.75 18.27 11.95
C GLY A 192 11.04 17.48 10.68
N ALA A 193 12.33 17.30 10.42
CA ALA A 193 12.83 16.67 9.21
C ALA A 193 14.17 15.99 9.50
N ARG A 194 14.31 14.73 9.12
CA ARG A 194 15.50 13.90 9.29
C ARG A 194 15.83 13.15 8.01
N TYR A 195 17.10 12.77 7.86
CA TYR A 195 17.60 11.92 6.78
C TYR A 195 18.69 11.00 7.34
N TYR A 196 18.91 9.85 6.69
CA TYR A 196 19.78 8.78 7.19
C TYR A 196 20.80 8.29 6.14
N GLY A 197 21.75 7.45 6.57
CA GLY A 197 22.78 6.88 5.70
C GLY A 197 23.67 7.94 5.01
N SER A 198 23.93 7.73 3.71
CA SER A 198 24.76 8.61 2.87
C SER A 198 24.14 9.98 2.61
N MET A 199 22.81 10.10 2.67
CA MET A 199 22.04 11.29 2.25
C MET A 199 22.47 12.58 2.94
N ASP A 200 22.27 13.72 2.27
CA ASP A 200 22.72 15.04 2.71
C ASP A 200 21.59 16.01 3.09
N THR A 201 20.33 15.67 2.76
CA THR A 201 19.14 16.50 2.96
C THR A 201 17.89 15.67 3.21
N ALA A 202 16.93 16.22 3.95
CA ALA A 202 15.57 15.68 4.04
C ALA A 202 14.69 16.04 2.82
N ARG A 203 15.22 16.83 1.88
CA ARG A 203 14.55 17.23 0.63
C ARG A 203 14.38 16.03 -0.31
N GLY A 204 13.16 15.55 -0.46
CA GLY A 204 12.84 14.45 -1.39
C GLY A 204 12.70 14.97 -2.82
N ARG A 205 13.55 14.50 -3.74
CA ARG A 205 13.54 14.90 -5.17
C ARG A 205 12.70 13.98 -6.05
N ASP A 206 12.64 12.67 -5.75
CA ASP A 206 11.65 11.79 -6.38
C ASP A 206 10.23 12.33 -6.16
N GLY A 207 9.94 12.81 -4.95
CA GLY A 207 8.69 13.47 -4.62
C GLY A 207 7.62 12.57 -4.00
N HIS A 208 7.77 11.24 -4.00
CA HIS A 208 6.79 10.32 -3.44
C HIS A 208 6.38 10.70 -2.00
N GLY A 209 7.32 11.02 -1.12
CA GLY A 209 7.05 11.41 0.26
C GLY A 209 6.39 12.79 0.38
N THR A 210 6.55 13.67 -0.62
CA THR A 210 5.77 14.92 -0.75
C THR A 210 4.31 14.63 -1.07
N HIS A 211 4.08 13.66 -1.95
CA HIS A 211 2.74 13.19 -2.36
C HIS A 211 2.02 12.47 -1.19
N VAL A 212 2.72 11.57 -0.49
CA VAL A 212 2.24 10.87 0.70
C VAL A 212 1.94 11.85 1.84
N ALA A 213 2.88 12.73 2.20
CA ALA A 213 2.71 13.69 3.30
C ALA A 213 1.55 14.66 3.08
N SER A 214 1.35 15.12 1.83
CA SER A 214 0.24 16.00 1.48
C SER A 214 -1.10 15.27 1.36
N THR A 215 -1.12 14.00 0.97
CA THR A 215 -2.33 13.14 1.05
C THR A 215 -2.72 12.87 2.52
N ALA A 216 -1.75 12.72 3.42
CA ALA A 216 -2.03 12.50 4.84
C ALA A 216 -2.54 13.77 5.54
N ALA A 217 -1.82 14.89 5.37
CA ALA A 217 -2.05 16.10 6.16
C ALA A 217 -1.86 17.42 5.41
N GLY A 218 -1.86 17.45 4.07
CA GLY A 218 -1.70 18.69 3.30
C GLY A 218 -2.77 19.75 3.63
N MET A 219 -2.34 21.00 3.76
CA MET A 219 -3.24 22.16 3.91
C MET A 219 -4.15 22.30 2.67
N PRO A 220 -5.37 22.85 2.81
CA PRO A 220 -6.26 23.05 1.67
C PRO A 220 -5.69 24.08 0.69
N ILE A 221 -5.49 23.67 -0.56
CA ILE A 221 -5.11 24.51 -1.68
C ILE A 221 -6.22 24.47 -2.73
N TYR A 222 -6.78 25.63 -3.04
CA TYR A 222 -7.82 25.81 -4.04
C TYR A 222 -7.25 25.77 -5.46
N ASP A 223 -8.10 25.45 -6.43
CA ASP A 223 -7.80 25.36 -7.87
C ASP A 223 -6.59 24.46 -8.22
N ALA A 224 -6.29 23.53 -7.31
CA ALA A 224 -5.28 22.50 -7.46
C ALA A 224 -5.64 21.58 -8.63
N SER A 225 -4.76 21.51 -9.62
CA SER A 225 -4.94 20.75 -10.85
C SER A 225 -3.59 20.34 -11.44
N TYR A 226 -3.62 19.43 -12.41
CA TYR A 226 -2.48 19.11 -13.26
C TYR A 226 -2.79 19.55 -14.68
N TYR A 227 -2.28 20.73 -15.04
CA TYR A 227 -2.56 21.40 -16.32
C TYR A 227 -4.07 21.53 -16.62
N GLY A 228 -4.90 21.75 -15.58
CA GLY A 228 -6.36 21.85 -15.67
C GLY A 228 -7.11 20.53 -15.47
N LEU A 229 -6.43 19.37 -15.57
CA LEU A 229 -7.06 18.10 -15.22
C LEU A 229 -7.42 18.06 -13.74
N ALA A 230 -8.65 17.61 -13.52
CA ALA A 230 -9.24 17.27 -12.24
C ALA A 230 -9.20 18.37 -11.16
N THR A 231 -9.12 19.63 -11.61
CA THR A 231 -9.19 20.89 -10.85
C THR A 231 -10.17 20.87 -9.69
N GLY A 232 -9.69 21.08 -8.47
CA GLY A 232 -10.50 21.14 -7.25
C GLY A 232 -9.73 21.69 -6.04
N THR A 233 -10.18 21.39 -4.83
CA THR A 233 -9.42 21.72 -3.60
C THR A 233 -8.62 20.50 -3.15
N ALA A 234 -7.30 20.53 -3.34
CA ALA A 234 -6.42 19.50 -2.78
C ALA A 234 -6.24 19.74 -1.27
N ARG A 235 -6.42 18.70 -0.46
CA ARG A 235 -6.19 18.70 1.00
C ARG A 235 -5.91 17.28 1.45
N GLY A 236 -5.15 17.11 2.53
CA GLY A 236 -4.95 15.80 3.14
C GLY A 236 -6.17 15.32 3.94
N SER A 237 -6.16 14.05 4.35
CA SER A 237 -7.16 13.48 5.26
C SER A 237 -7.24 14.21 6.61
N SER A 238 -6.13 14.77 7.12
CA SER A 238 -6.09 15.57 8.34
C SER A 238 -5.30 16.87 8.19
N PRO A 239 -5.88 17.92 7.60
CA PRO A 239 -5.17 19.18 7.34
C PRO A 239 -4.72 19.92 8.61
N GLY A 240 -5.29 19.62 9.78
CA GLY A 240 -4.83 20.16 11.07
C GLY A 240 -3.54 19.52 11.60
N SER A 241 -3.26 18.27 11.23
CA SER A 241 -2.14 17.50 11.79
C SER A 241 -0.77 18.10 11.41
N ARG A 242 0.21 18.00 12.31
CA ARG A 242 1.63 18.29 12.04
C ARG A 242 2.25 17.16 11.22
N ILE A 243 3.29 17.48 10.47
CA ILE A 243 4.09 16.53 9.68
C ILE A 243 5.51 16.49 10.25
N ALA A 244 6.06 15.29 10.39
CA ALA A 244 7.49 15.06 10.62
C ALA A 244 8.03 14.13 9.52
N ALA A 245 9.00 14.60 8.75
CA ALA A 245 9.54 13.85 7.61
C ALA A 245 10.80 13.06 7.99
N TYR A 246 10.83 11.77 7.65
CA TYR A 246 11.95 10.86 7.92
C TYR A 246 12.41 10.24 6.60
N ARG A 247 13.42 10.85 5.96
CA ARG A 247 13.96 10.39 4.68
C ARG A 247 14.83 9.15 4.88
N VAL A 248 14.32 8.00 4.42
CA VAL A 248 15.00 6.68 4.49
C VAL A 248 15.43 6.14 3.12
N CYS A 249 14.80 6.62 2.05
CA CYS A 249 15.09 6.21 0.68
C CYS A 249 15.99 7.23 -0.06
N GLY A 250 16.92 6.72 -0.86
CA GLY A 250 17.78 7.52 -1.75
C GLY A 250 17.03 8.19 -2.91
N ASP A 251 17.75 8.92 -3.76
CA ASP A 251 17.19 9.46 -5.04
C ASP A 251 17.08 8.36 -6.12
N ASP A 252 17.69 7.19 -5.87
CA ASP A 252 17.58 5.93 -6.62
C ASP A 252 16.32 5.11 -6.29
N GLY A 253 15.64 5.43 -5.18
CA GLY A 253 14.50 4.68 -4.65
C GLY A 253 14.87 3.56 -3.67
N GLU A 254 16.16 3.32 -3.37
CA GLU A 254 16.57 2.29 -2.41
C GLU A 254 16.22 2.71 -0.97
N CYS A 255 15.35 1.95 -0.30
CA CYS A 255 14.97 2.20 1.10
C CYS A 255 15.62 1.16 2.03
N ARG A 256 16.85 1.44 2.50
CA ARG A 256 17.63 0.51 3.33
C ARG A 256 17.01 0.29 4.71
N GLY A 257 16.90 -0.96 5.14
CA GLY A 257 16.29 -1.37 6.40
C GLY A 257 16.93 -0.73 7.63
N SER A 258 18.25 -0.52 7.60
CA SER A 258 19.01 0.18 8.64
C SER A 258 18.60 1.65 8.80
N ASN A 259 18.27 2.33 7.70
CA ASN A 259 17.67 3.66 7.73
C ASN A 259 16.23 3.62 8.28
N ILE A 260 15.44 2.62 7.88
CA ILE A 260 14.04 2.43 8.31
C ILE A 260 13.96 2.20 9.83
N LEU A 261 14.78 1.29 10.38
CA LEU A 261 14.86 1.08 11.83
C LEU A 261 15.34 2.34 12.57
N LYS A 262 16.32 3.08 12.03
CA LYS A 262 16.75 4.34 12.66
C LYS A 262 15.64 5.40 12.64
N ALA A 263 14.85 5.45 11.57
CA ALA A 263 13.68 6.33 11.45
C ALA A 263 12.58 5.98 12.46
N TYR A 264 12.28 4.69 12.68
CA TYR A 264 11.38 4.27 13.75
C TYR A 264 11.93 4.64 15.14
N ASP A 265 13.19 4.30 15.43
CA ASP A 265 13.84 4.59 16.72
C ASP A 265 13.89 6.10 17.04
N ASP A 266 14.03 6.96 16.02
CA ASP A 266 13.90 8.42 16.17
C ASP A 266 12.44 8.87 16.26
N ALA A 267 11.53 8.41 15.40
CA ALA A 267 10.15 8.91 15.34
C ALA A 267 9.36 8.61 16.63
N ILE A 268 9.58 7.42 17.21
CA ILE A 268 8.98 7.02 18.49
C ILE A 268 9.48 7.93 19.62
N ALA A 269 10.77 8.28 19.64
CA ALA A 269 11.37 9.15 20.65
C ALA A 269 11.05 10.64 20.46
N ASP A 270 10.90 11.08 19.21
CA ASP A 270 10.52 12.44 18.83
C ASP A 270 9.06 12.76 19.23
N GLY A 271 8.21 11.73 19.35
CA GLY A 271 6.87 11.82 19.92
C GLY A 271 5.73 11.92 18.90
N VAL A 272 5.85 11.24 17.75
CA VAL A 272 4.77 11.15 16.75
C VAL A 272 3.57 10.35 17.28
N ASP A 273 2.36 10.64 16.79
CA ASP A 273 1.12 9.92 17.16
C ASP A 273 0.75 8.80 16.18
N VAL A 274 1.14 9.00 14.91
CA VAL A 274 0.89 8.08 13.80
C VAL A 274 2.16 8.02 12.96
N ILE A 275 2.55 6.82 12.52
CA ILE A 275 3.55 6.60 11.48
C ILE A 275 2.83 6.14 10.22
N SER A 276 3.08 6.85 9.13
CA SER A 276 2.74 6.44 7.77
C SER A 276 4.01 5.97 7.09
N ILE A 277 4.00 4.72 6.63
CA ILE A 277 5.10 4.13 5.86
C ILE A 277 4.51 3.52 4.58
N SER A 278 5.19 3.73 3.46
CA SER A 278 4.70 3.36 2.12
C SER A 278 5.67 2.42 1.40
N LEU A 279 6.28 1.54 2.20
CA LEU A 279 7.39 0.66 1.85
C LEU A 279 7.05 -0.80 2.15
N GLY A 280 7.78 -1.72 1.55
CA GLY A 280 7.72 -3.14 1.87
C GLY A 280 8.75 -3.97 1.11
N GLU A 281 8.92 -5.21 1.55
CA GLU A 281 9.75 -6.25 0.93
C GLU A 281 8.88 -7.31 0.22
N SER A 282 9.46 -8.41 -0.23
CA SER A 282 8.68 -9.47 -0.91
C SER A 282 7.86 -10.27 0.11
N PRO A 283 6.58 -10.61 -0.16
CA PRO A 283 5.75 -11.40 0.76
C PRO A 283 6.32 -12.79 1.12
N GLN A 284 7.27 -13.32 0.35
CA GLN A 284 7.93 -14.60 0.63
C GLN A 284 9.11 -14.48 1.61
N ASP A 285 9.65 -13.28 1.80
CA ASP A 285 10.84 -13.01 2.63
C ASP A 285 10.47 -12.47 4.04
N GLU A 286 9.20 -12.13 4.28
CA GLU A 286 8.70 -11.46 5.49
C GLU A 286 8.62 -12.40 6.72
N ASP A 287 9.71 -12.50 7.50
CA ASP A 287 9.71 -13.01 8.89
C ASP A 287 9.63 -11.82 9.87
N ILE A 288 8.68 -11.88 10.81
CA ILE A 288 8.37 -10.78 11.74
C ILE A 288 9.53 -10.40 12.70
N VAL A 289 10.57 -11.25 12.86
CA VAL A 289 11.80 -10.88 13.60
C VAL A 289 12.96 -10.44 12.72
N THR A 290 12.79 -10.32 11.40
CA THR A 290 13.76 -9.71 10.48
C THR A 290 13.17 -8.55 9.66
N ASP A 291 11.87 -8.55 9.35
CA ASP A 291 11.20 -7.42 8.68
C ASP A 291 11.36 -6.14 9.51
N THR A 292 12.02 -5.16 8.89
CA THR A 292 12.30 -3.86 9.52
C THR A 292 11.05 -3.02 9.76
N VAL A 293 9.97 -3.23 8.99
CA VAL A 293 8.68 -2.57 9.20
C VAL A 293 7.98 -3.18 10.41
N SER A 294 7.87 -4.51 10.48
CA SER A 294 7.27 -5.23 11.61
C SER A 294 8.00 -4.96 12.93
N ILE A 295 9.34 -5.00 12.95
CA ILE A 295 10.14 -4.68 14.13
C ILE A 295 9.87 -3.23 14.58
N GLY A 296 10.05 -2.26 13.68
CA GLY A 296 9.85 -0.84 14.01
C GLY A 296 8.42 -0.53 14.46
N ALA A 297 7.44 -1.16 13.81
CA ALA A 297 6.03 -1.01 14.12
C ALA A 297 5.62 -1.65 15.45
N PHE A 298 6.29 -2.72 15.90
CA PHE A 298 6.03 -3.32 17.21
C PHE A 298 6.33 -2.31 18.32
N HIS A 299 7.52 -1.70 18.28
CA HIS A 299 7.95 -0.70 19.27
C HIS A 299 7.09 0.55 19.24
N ALA A 300 6.68 1.01 18.06
CA ALA A 300 5.75 2.12 17.92
C ALA A 300 4.38 1.80 18.56
N ALA A 301 3.83 0.61 18.28
CA ALA A 301 2.56 0.18 18.86
C ALA A 301 2.63 0.01 20.38
N GLU A 302 3.75 -0.49 20.92
CA GLU A 302 3.96 -0.60 22.38
C GLU A 302 4.04 0.78 23.06
N LYS A 303 4.52 1.82 22.36
CA LYS A 303 4.48 3.23 22.84
C LYS A 303 3.16 3.95 22.53
N GLY A 304 2.15 3.24 21.99
CA GLY A 304 0.80 3.79 21.77
C GLY A 304 0.62 4.60 20.47
N ILE A 305 1.56 4.47 19.54
CA ILE A 305 1.60 5.12 18.22
C ILE A 305 0.91 4.22 17.19
N VAL A 306 0.05 4.78 16.34
CA VAL A 306 -0.59 4.01 15.26
C VAL A 306 0.41 3.83 14.12
N VAL A 307 0.64 2.62 13.64
CA VAL A 307 1.39 2.40 12.38
C VAL A 307 0.44 1.98 11.28
N VAL A 308 0.48 2.71 10.18
CA VAL A 308 -0.27 2.43 8.95
C VAL A 308 0.73 2.11 7.86
N SER A 309 0.56 0.96 7.20
CA SER A 309 1.40 0.50 6.10
C SER A 309 0.57 0.00 4.91
N VAL A 310 1.27 -0.22 3.81
CA VAL A 310 0.75 -0.61 2.50
C VAL A 310 0.57 -2.13 2.40
N ALA A 311 -0.52 -2.56 1.77
CA ALA A 311 -0.73 -3.96 1.41
C ALA A 311 0.23 -4.44 0.30
N GLY A 312 0.80 -3.52 -0.49
CA GLY A 312 1.66 -3.80 -1.63
C GLY A 312 0.92 -3.73 -2.98
N ASN A 313 1.69 -3.77 -4.07
CA ASN A 313 1.15 -3.69 -5.45
C ASN A 313 1.44 -4.94 -6.31
N GLY A 314 1.57 -6.11 -5.70
CA GLY A 314 1.83 -7.39 -6.39
C GLY A 314 0.58 -8.10 -6.92
N GLY A 315 -0.61 -7.50 -6.80
CA GLY A 315 -1.88 -8.09 -7.22
C GLY A 315 -2.03 -8.25 -8.75
N PRO A 316 -3.05 -8.99 -9.21
CA PRO A 316 -4.23 -9.45 -8.45
C PRO A 316 -4.12 -10.85 -7.86
N SER A 317 -2.97 -11.52 -7.95
CA SER A 317 -2.79 -12.89 -7.43
C SER A 317 -2.96 -12.97 -5.90
N PRO A 318 -3.51 -14.06 -5.34
CA PRO A 318 -3.51 -14.32 -3.90
C PRO A 318 -2.09 -14.39 -3.33
N MET A 319 -1.95 -14.21 -2.00
CA MET A 319 -0.68 -14.31 -1.28
C MET A 319 0.39 -13.32 -1.77
N THR A 320 -0.08 -12.11 -2.11
CA THR A 320 0.77 -10.98 -2.56
C THR A 320 0.79 -9.84 -1.55
N VAL A 321 0.04 -9.94 -0.45
CA VAL A 321 0.03 -8.95 0.64
C VAL A 321 1.27 -9.06 1.54
N MET A 322 1.88 -7.91 1.79
CA MET A 322 3.07 -7.68 2.65
C MET A 322 2.68 -6.81 3.86
N ASN A 323 3.60 -6.58 4.79
CA ASN A 323 3.41 -5.80 6.04
C ASN A 323 2.28 -6.40 6.91
N ILE A 324 2.35 -7.70 7.16
CA ILE A 324 1.25 -8.55 7.64
C ILE A 324 1.09 -8.57 9.16
N ALA A 325 2.05 -8.01 9.91
CA ALA A 325 2.04 -8.05 11.37
C ALA A 325 0.79 -7.41 12.01
N PRO A 326 0.28 -7.96 13.13
CA PRO A 326 -1.03 -7.59 13.68
C PRO A 326 -1.04 -6.26 14.47
N TRP A 327 0.11 -5.62 14.67
CA TRP A 327 0.19 -4.24 15.17
C TRP A 327 0.09 -3.19 14.06
N ILE A 328 0.36 -3.56 12.80
CA ILE A 328 0.21 -2.71 11.62
C ILE A 328 -1.27 -2.66 11.19
N LEU A 329 -1.73 -1.46 10.79
CA LEU A 329 -2.95 -1.25 10.00
C LEU A 329 -2.58 -1.24 8.51
N ASN A 330 -2.92 -2.33 7.83
CA ASN A 330 -2.51 -2.67 6.47
C ASN A 330 -3.57 -2.26 5.44
N VAL A 331 -3.17 -1.49 4.42
CA VAL A 331 -4.08 -0.74 3.55
C VAL A 331 -3.99 -1.16 2.08
N ALA A 332 -5.10 -1.66 1.55
CA ALA A 332 -5.31 -1.91 0.13
C ALA A 332 -5.82 -0.66 -0.63
N ALA A 333 -5.68 -0.66 -1.95
CA ALA A 333 -6.07 0.45 -2.82
C ALA A 333 -7.44 0.26 -3.47
N THR A 334 -8.15 1.35 -3.71
CA THR A 334 -9.41 1.40 -4.49
C THR A 334 -9.49 2.59 -5.46
N THR A 335 -10.37 2.49 -6.46
CA THR A 335 -10.74 3.58 -7.36
C THR A 335 -11.69 4.59 -6.71
N THR A 336 -11.70 5.82 -7.23
CA THR A 336 -12.63 6.91 -6.83
C THR A 336 -13.69 7.10 -7.89
N ASP A 337 -14.76 7.81 -7.52
CA ASP A 337 -15.84 8.28 -8.39
C ASP A 337 -15.39 9.39 -9.37
N ARG A 338 -14.13 9.35 -9.80
CA ARG A 338 -13.61 10.14 -10.90
C ARG A 338 -12.90 9.21 -11.87
N ASP A 339 -12.98 9.53 -13.16
CA ASP A 339 -12.27 8.83 -14.21
C ASP A 339 -11.51 9.80 -15.14
N PHE A 340 -10.56 9.26 -15.91
CA PHE A 340 -9.77 9.95 -16.92
C PHE A 340 -10.03 9.37 -18.29
N GLU A 341 -11.02 9.96 -18.98
CA GLU A 341 -11.42 9.52 -20.30
C GLU A 341 -10.53 10.16 -21.37
N ALA A 342 -9.86 9.31 -22.14
CA ALA A 342 -9.16 9.62 -23.38
C ALA A 342 -10.02 9.12 -24.55
N ASP A 343 -11.06 9.89 -24.86
CA ASP A 343 -12.09 9.54 -25.85
C ASP A 343 -11.50 9.24 -27.23
N ILE A 344 -12.00 8.19 -27.88
CA ILE A 344 -11.61 7.78 -29.23
C ILE A 344 -12.80 8.04 -30.16
N VAL A 345 -12.70 9.07 -31.00
CA VAL A 345 -13.70 9.33 -32.04
C VAL A 345 -13.38 8.45 -33.25
N LEU A 346 -14.37 7.70 -33.74
CA LEU A 346 -14.29 6.85 -34.93
C LEU A 346 -14.93 7.55 -36.14
N GLY A 347 -14.57 7.15 -37.36
CA GLY A 347 -15.05 7.76 -38.61
C GLY A 347 -16.55 7.55 -38.90
N ASN A 348 -17.26 6.72 -38.12
CA ASN A 348 -18.72 6.63 -38.10
C ASN A 348 -19.39 7.66 -37.15
N ASN A 349 -18.60 8.54 -36.51
CA ASN A 349 -18.97 9.47 -35.42
C ASN A 349 -19.29 8.80 -34.07
N GLU A 350 -18.95 7.52 -33.91
CA GLU A 350 -19.01 6.84 -32.60
C GLU A 350 -17.85 7.29 -31.71
N VAL A 351 -18.07 7.29 -30.39
CA VAL A 351 -17.06 7.70 -29.40
C VAL A 351 -16.87 6.59 -28.37
N ILE A 352 -15.68 5.97 -28.39
CA ILE A 352 -15.30 4.91 -27.46
C ILE A 352 -14.57 5.51 -26.26
N LYS A 353 -14.96 5.08 -25.06
CA LYS A 353 -14.50 5.63 -23.78
C LYS A 353 -13.19 4.99 -23.33
N GLY A 354 -12.10 5.36 -24.00
CA GLY A 354 -10.74 5.01 -23.61
C GLY A 354 -10.32 5.67 -22.29
N GLY A 355 -9.33 5.10 -21.60
CA GLY A 355 -8.75 5.59 -20.36
C GLY A 355 -7.28 5.95 -20.50
N GLY A 356 -6.83 6.92 -19.72
CA GLY A 356 -5.45 7.39 -19.72
C GLY A 356 -5.36 8.91 -19.63
N ILE A 357 -4.15 9.42 -19.42
CA ILE A 357 -3.84 10.84 -19.30
C ILE A 357 -2.88 11.26 -20.43
N ASN A 358 -3.45 11.88 -21.46
CA ASN A 358 -2.74 12.51 -22.56
C ASN A 358 -3.18 13.98 -22.77
N PHE A 359 -2.24 14.80 -23.24
CA PHE A 359 -2.42 16.17 -23.68
C PHE A 359 -2.01 16.31 -25.15
N SER A 360 -2.37 15.33 -25.98
CA SER A 360 -2.10 15.41 -27.41
C SER A 360 -2.85 16.58 -28.05
N GLY A 361 -2.25 17.23 -29.05
CA GLY A 361 -2.83 18.42 -29.71
C GLY A 361 -3.86 18.09 -30.80
N LEU A 362 -4.48 16.91 -30.78
CA LEU A 362 -5.27 16.40 -31.90
C LEU A 362 -6.67 17.04 -31.98
N ASN A 363 -7.18 17.13 -33.21
CA ASN A 363 -8.49 17.73 -33.50
C ASN A 363 -9.65 16.81 -33.07
N LYS A 364 -10.85 17.37 -32.89
CA LYS A 364 -12.05 16.65 -32.42
C LYS A 364 -12.74 15.77 -33.48
N SER A 365 -12.22 15.70 -34.69
CA SER A 365 -12.77 14.92 -35.80
C SER A 365 -11.87 13.74 -36.13
N ALA A 366 -12.45 12.57 -36.42
CA ALA A 366 -11.70 11.38 -36.82
C ALA A 366 -11.03 11.57 -38.19
N VAL A 367 -9.73 11.91 -38.21
CA VAL A 367 -8.99 12.26 -39.45
C VAL A 367 -7.77 11.37 -39.74
N TYR A 368 -7.35 10.51 -38.81
CA TYR A 368 -6.19 9.63 -39.00
C TYR A 368 -6.63 8.20 -39.33
N HIS A 369 -5.93 7.52 -40.25
CA HIS A 369 -6.24 6.13 -40.59
C HIS A 369 -6.06 5.22 -39.38
N LEU A 370 -7.04 4.34 -39.12
CA LEU A 370 -7.01 3.39 -38.02
C LEU A 370 -6.62 1.99 -38.54
N VAL A 371 -5.58 1.38 -37.96
CA VAL A 371 -5.09 0.06 -38.39
C VAL A 371 -4.92 -0.89 -37.20
N ASP A 372 -5.41 -2.12 -37.31
CA ASP A 372 -5.10 -3.20 -36.37
C ASP A 372 -3.70 -3.76 -36.68
N GLY A 373 -2.84 -3.86 -35.66
CA GLY A 373 -1.46 -4.37 -35.78
C GLY A 373 -1.36 -5.73 -36.50
N ARG A 374 -2.39 -6.59 -36.39
CA ARG A 374 -2.52 -7.86 -37.13
C ARG A 374 -2.35 -7.70 -38.64
N PHE A 375 -2.95 -6.65 -39.21
CA PHE A 375 -2.92 -6.38 -40.65
C PHE A 375 -1.69 -5.58 -41.09
N ALA A 376 -0.92 -5.07 -40.13
CA ALA A 376 0.33 -4.35 -40.35
C ALA A 376 1.59 -5.21 -40.23
N SER A 377 1.51 -6.50 -39.87
CA SER A 377 2.66 -7.42 -39.75
C SER A 377 3.60 -7.40 -40.96
N LYS A 378 4.91 -7.47 -40.72
CA LYS A 378 5.95 -7.69 -41.74
C LYS A 378 5.93 -9.15 -42.24
N ASN A 379 6.54 -9.38 -43.40
CA ASN A 379 6.81 -10.74 -43.85
C ASN A 379 7.77 -11.42 -42.85
N GLN A 380 7.52 -12.70 -42.54
CA GLN A 380 8.30 -13.53 -41.61
C GLN A 380 8.23 -13.15 -40.11
N THR A 381 7.42 -12.16 -39.69
CA THR A 381 7.13 -11.91 -38.26
C THR A 381 5.85 -12.60 -37.79
N ASP A 382 5.82 -13.08 -36.54
CA ASP A 382 4.61 -13.65 -35.94
C ASP A 382 3.49 -12.60 -35.88
N ILE A 383 2.30 -12.98 -36.32
CA ILE A 383 1.09 -12.16 -36.20
C ILE A 383 0.72 -11.87 -34.73
N THR A 384 1.22 -12.68 -33.79
CA THR A 384 1.12 -12.46 -32.34
C THR A 384 2.02 -11.35 -31.84
N ASP A 385 3.22 -11.20 -32.37
CA ASP A 385 4.07 -10.04 -32.03
C ASP A 385 3.51 -8.77 -32.69
N ALA A 386 3.08 -8.86 -33.95
CA ALA A 386 2.47 -7.75 -34.68
C ALA A 386 1.18 -7.25 -34.02
N ARG A 387 0.27 -8.12 -33.57
CA ARG A 387 -0.97 -7.69 -32.88
C ARG A 387 -0.72 -7.05 -31.52
N ASN A 388 0.36 -7.43 -30.83
CA ASN A 388 0.80 -6.77 -29.61
C ASN A 388 1.63 -5.50 -29.87
N CYS A 389 1.82 -5.10 -31.13
CA CYS A 389 2.65 -3.97 -31.56
C CYS A 389 4.08 -4.04 -31.02
N VAL A 390 4.66 -5.24 -31.00
CA VAL A 390 6.05 -5.50 -30.59
C VAL A 390 7.00 -4.66 -31.46
N PRO A 391 7.98 -3.95 -30.85
CA PRO A 391 8.90 -3.09 -31.58
C PRO A 391 9.54 -3.73 -32.82
N GLY A 392 9.50 -3.01 -33.94
CA GLY A 392 10.07 -3.43 -35.23
C GLY A 392 9.20 -4.33 -36.12
N THR A 393 8.14 -4.96 -35.59
CA THR A 393 7.37 -6.01 -36.32
C THR A 393 6.35 -5.52 -37.35
N LEU A 394 5.91 -4.27 -37.26
CA LEU A 394 4.93 -3.69 -38.19
C LEU A 394 5.61 -3.06 -39.42
N ILE A 395 4.92 -3.09 -40.56
CA ILE A 395 5.31 -2.42 -41.80
C ILE A 395 5.09 -0.92 -41.64
N ASP A 396 6.20 -0.18 -41.68
CA ASP A 396 6.29 1.26 -41.44
C ASP A 396 5.26 2.06 -42.27
N GLY A 397 5.17 1.74 -43.58
CA GLY A 397 4.23 2.37 -44.51
C GLY A 397 2.73 2.07 -44.27
N LYS A 398 2.38 1.10 -43.42
CA LYS A 398 0.98 0.80 -43.04
C LYS A 398 0.53 1.52 -41.75
N VAL A 399 1.46 1.98 -40.92
CA VAL A 399 1.16 2.67 -39.65
C VAL A 399 1.40 4.18 -39.71
N LYS A 400 2.20 4.64 -40.69
CA LYS A 400 2.51 6.06 -40.92
C LYS A 400 1.26 6.93 -41.07
N ASN A 401 1.25 8.06 -40.37
CA ASN A 401 0.14 9.02 -40.27
C ASN A 401 -1.17 8.43 -39.68
N GLY A 402 -1.11 7.27 -39.04
CA GLY A 402 -2.27 6.56 -38.50
C GLY A 402 -2.31 6.45 -36.97
N VAL A 403 -3.38 5.85 -36.50
CA VAL A 403 -3.58 5.34 -35.13
C VAL A 403 -3.57 3.81 -35.19
N VAL A 404 -2.79 3.16 -34.32
CA VAL A 404 -2.66 1.69 -34.32
C VAL A 404 -3.43 1.07 -33.16
N LEU A 405 -4.27 0.07 -33.44
CA LEU A 405 -4.91 -0.77 -32.42
C LEU A 405 -3.99 -1.94 -32.07
N CYS A 406 -3.67 -2.07 -30.78
CA CYS A 406 -2.68 -3.01 -30.23
C CYS A 406 -3.27 -3.83 -29.07
N GLU A 407 -3.02 -5.13 -29.07
CA GLU A 407 -3.20 -6.01 -27.90
C GLU A 407 -2.04 -5.80 -26.89
N ASN A 408 -2.23 -6.23 -25.63
CA ASN A 408 -1.25 -6.02 -24.57
C ASN A 408 -0.98 -7.28 -23.73
N ASN A 409 -0.90 -8.41 -24.43
CA ASN A 409 -0.94 -9.76 -23.87
C ASN A 409 0.41 -10.49 -24.00
N ASP A 410 1.45 -9.84 -24.53
CA ASP A 410 2.83 -10.34 -24.63
C ASP A 410 3.58 -10.30 -23.28
N GLY A 411 3.22 -9.39 -22.38
CA GLY A 411 3.86 -9.21 -21.08
C GLY A 411 5.34 -8.79 -21.11
N LYS A 412 5.90 -8.49 -22.29
CA LYS A 412 7.35 -8.32 -22.52
C LYS A 412 7.75 -6.86 -22.76
N TYR A 413 6.92 -6.07 -23.42
CA TYR A 413 7.21 -4.66 -23.74
C TYR A 413 6.23 -3.71 -23.05
N ARG A 414 6.75 -2.64 -22.46
CA ARG A 414 5.92 -1.60 -21.83
C ARG A 414 5.14 -0.84 -22.91
N ILE A 415 3.93 -0.39 -22.59
CA ILE A 415 3.02 0.33 -23.50
C ILE A 415 3.72 1.52 -24.20
N TYR A 416 4.58 2.24 -23.48
CA TYR A 416 5.34 3.35 -24.04
C TYR A 416 6.47 2.94 -25.00
N GLU A 417 7.11 1.78 -24.79
CA GLU A 417 8.15 1.26 -25.69
C GLU A 417 7.54 0.86 -27.03
N LYS A 418 6.36 0.23 -27.00
CA LYS A 418 5.52 -0.02 -28.18
C LYS A 418 5.21 1.31 -28.90
N TYR A 419 4.66 2.29 -28.19
CA TYR A 419 4.33 3.60 -28.76
C TYR A 419 5.54 4.32 -29.39
N ILE A 420 6.69 4.36 -28.71
CA ILE A 420 7.91 4.98 -29.23
C ILE A 420 8.42 4.24 -30.48
N SER A 421 8.21 2.93 -30.59
CA SER A 421 8.48 2.21 -31.86
C SER A 421 7.51 2.61 -32.97
N LEU A 422 6.22 2.81 -32.67
CA LEU A 422 5.22 3.24 -33.66
C LEU A 422 5.46 4.68 -34.14
N VAL A 423 5.79 5.61 -33.24
CA VAL A 423 6.13 7.01 -33.59
C VAL A 423 7.38 7.08 -34.46
N LYS A 424 8.39 6.23 -34.22
CA LYS A 424 9.56 6.10 -35.11
C LYS A 424 9.21 5.63 -36.52
N GLN A 425 8.10 4.89 -36.69
CA GLN A 425 7.53 4.51 -37.98
C GLN A 425 6.56 5.56 -38.56
N GLY A 426 6.38 6.70 -37.87
CA GLY A 426 5.52 7.80 -38.27
C GLY A 426 4.05 7.66 -37.87
N ALA A 427 3.69 6.72 -36.98
CA ALA A 427 2.35 6.69 -36.40
C ALA A 427 2.12 7.90 -35.47
N ILE A 428 0.86 8.33 -35.35
CA ILE A 428 0.46 9.51 -34.58
C ILE A 428 -0.12 9.09 -33.21
N GLY A 429 -0.89 8.00 -33.17
CA GLY A 429 -1.52 7.51 -31.95
C GLY A 429 -1.54 5.99 -31.79
N MET A 430 -1.90 5.52 -30.59
CA MET A 430 -2.05 4.09 -30.29
C MET A 430 -3.24 3.85 -29.36
N ILE A 431 -4.11 2.91 -29.74
CA ILE A 431 -5.18 2.39 -28.89
C ILE A 431 -4.70 1.03 -28.36
N VAL A 432 -4.66 0.86 -27.04
CA VAL A 432 -4.19 -0.37 -26.40
C VAL A 432 -5.33 -1.10 -25.69
N ILE A 433 -5.55 -2.37 -26.03
CA ILE A 433 -6.58 -3.21 -25.41
C ILE A 433 -6.05 -3.72 -24.07
N SER A 434 -6.57 -3.19 -22.96
CA SER A 434 -6.33 -3.68 -21.61
C SER A 434 -7.25 -3.03 -20.57
N ASP A 435 -8.18 -3.80 -20.00
CA ASP A 435 -9.05 -3.37 -18.90
C ASP A 435 -8.29 -2.84 -17.67
N ASN A 436 -7.11 -3.41 -17.39
CA ASN A 436 -6.25 -2.98 -16.30
C ASN A 436 -5.78 -1.51 -16.47
N PHE A 437 -5.36 -1.14 -17.68
CA PHE A 437 -4.93 0.23 -17.99
C PHE A 437 -6.09 1.17 -18.33
N ARG A 438 -7.25 0.63 -18.73
CA ARG A 438 -8.51 1.41 -18.80
C ARG A 438 -8.97 1.84 -17.41
N GLN A 439 -8.88 0.98 -16.40
CA GLN A 439 -9.30 1.25 -15.02
C GLN A 439 -8.26 2.01 -14.19
N VAL A 440 -6.98 1.75 -14.44
CA VAL A 440 -5.84 2.43 -13.80
C VAL A 440 -5.16 3.28 -14.88
N PRO A 441 -5.69 4.48 -15.17
CA PRO A 441 -5.34 5.24 -16.36
C PRO A 441 -3.85 5.54 -16.39
N PHE A 442 -3.11 5.09 -17.40
CA PHE A 442 -1.68 5.43 -17.48
C PHE A 442 -1.45 6.81 -18.12
N ILE A 443 -0.18 7.20 -18.19
CA ILE A 443 0.29 8.58 -18.21
C ILE A 443 1.20 8.74 -19.41
N TYR A 444 0.79 9.57 -20.36
CA TYR A 444 1.36 9.54 -21.70
C TYR A 444 1.95 10.91 -22.11
N GLY A 445 1.80 11.95 -21.29
CA GLY A 445 2.30 13.29 -21.60
C GLY A 445 1.56 13.85 -22.80
N THR A 446 2.28 14.27 -23.85
CA THR A 446 1.68 14.67 -25.14
C THR A 446 1.45 13.49 -26.09
N SER A 447 1.85 12.27 -25.73
CA SER A 447 1.69 11.06 -26.55
C SER A 447 0.23 10.67 -26.68
N SER A 448 -0.26 10.54 -27.91
CA SER A 448 -1.65 10.21 -28.19
C SER A 448 -1.94 8.72 -27.95
N ILE A 449 -2.21 8.34 -26.70
CA ILE A 449 -2.47 6.96 -26.29
C ILE A 449 -3.75 6.88 -25.45
N ALA A 450 -4.57 5.85 -25.71
CA ALA A 450 -5.75 5.52 -24.91
C ALA A 450 -5.84 3.99 -24.69
N ALA A 451 -6.17 3.57 -23.48
CA ALA A 451 -6.41 2.17 -23.12
C ALA A 451 -7.92 1.85 -23.12
N VAL A 452 -8.33 0.74 -23.73
CA VAL A 452 -9.74 0.33 -23.87
C VAL A 452 -10.00 -1.04 -23.25
N THR A 453 -11.26 -1.37 -22.95
CA THR A 453 -11.62 -2.73 -22.48
C THR A 453 -11.43 -3.77 -23.61
N GLU A 454 -11.37 -5.06 -23.27
CA GLU A 454 -11.42 -6.13 -24.29
C GLU A 454 -12.69 -6.05 -25.16
N TRP A 455 -13.82 -5.62 -24.59
CA TRP A 455 -15.08 -5.44 -25.31
C TRP A 455 -15.01 -4.26 -26.31
N ASP A 456 -14.55 -3.10 -25.86
CA ASP A 456 -14.31 -1.93 -26.71
C ASP A 456 -13.31 -2.24 -27.82
N GLY A 457 -12.23 -2.98 -27.51
CA GLY A 457 -11.23 -3.40 -28.47
C GLY A 457 -11.79 -4.31 -29.56
N ALA A 458 -12.69 -5.24 -29.20
CA ALA A 458 -13.41 -6.07 -30.16
C ALA A 458 -14.38 -5.24 -31.03
N HIS A 459 -15.03 -4.22 -30.46
CA HIS A 459 -15.94 -3.32 -31.19
C HIS A 459 -15.19 -2.40 -32.17
N ILE A 460 -14.07 -1.80 -31.76
CA ILE A 460 -13.19 -1.03 -32.65
C ILE A 460 -12.68 -1.92 -33.80
N ARG A 461 -12.33 -3.18 -33.51
CA ARG A 461 -11.94 -4.17 -34.53
C ARG A 461 -13.08 -4.52 -35.49
N ALA A 462 -14.33 -4.54 -35.03
CA ALA A 462 -15.50 -4.70 -35.90
C ALA A 462 -15.68 -3.48 -36.82
N TYR A 463 -15.52 -2.25 -36.31
CA TYR A 463 -15.52 -1.03 -37.12
C TYR A 463 -14.40 -1.00 -38.17
N ILE A 464 -13.18 -1.42 -37.82
CA ILE A 464 -12.05 -1.52 -38.78
C ILE A 464 -12.42 -2.44 -39.96
N ASN A 465 -13.15 -3.53 -39.71
CA ASN A 465 -13.57 -4.47 -40.75
C ASN A 465 -14.82 -4.02 -41.54
N SER A 466 -15.56 -3.00 -41.10
CA SER A 466 -16.82 -2.56 -41.74
C SER A 466 -16.64 -1.46 -42.79
N THR A 467 -15.41 -0.97 -43.02
CA THR A 467 -15.12 0.09 -44.00
C THR A 467 -13.76 -0.11 -44.66
N SER A 468 -13.62 0.28 -45.93
CA SER A 468 -12.34 0.31 -46.64
C SER A 468 -11.44 1.50 -46.25
N ASN A 469 -11.99 2.49 -45.53
CA ASN A 469 -11.25 3.62 -44.97
C ASN A 469 -11.65 3.83 -43.50
N PRO A 470 -11.14 3.01 -42.57
CA PRO A 470 -11.33 3.22 -41.14
C PRO A 470 -10.53 4.44 -40.68
N LEU A 471 -11.19 5.37 -39.99
CA LEU A 471 -10.60 6.58 -39.44
C LEU A 471 -10.83 6.63 -37.92
N SER A 472 -9.90 7.23 -37.19
CA SER A 472 -10.08 7.57 -35.78
C SER A 472 -9.29 8.81 -35.38
N THR A 473 -9.57 9.34 -34.19
CA THR A 473 -8.68 10.27 -33.48
C THR A 473 -8.87 10.10 -31.98
N ILE A 474 -7.77 9.98 -31.24
CA ILE A 474 -7.75 9.95 -29.78
C ILE A 474 -7.71 11.41 -29.30
N LEU A 475 -8.62 11.78 -28.40
CA LEU A 475 -8.76 13.14 -27.89
C LEU A 475 -7.83 13.39 -26.68
N PRO A 476 -7.51 14.67 -26.38
CA PRO A 476 -6.89 15.02 -25.11
C PRO A 476 -7.80 14.60 -23.96
N THR A 477 -7.21 14.07 -22.89
CA THR A 477 -7.95 13.53 -21.75
C THR A 477 -8.84 14.56 -21.08
N VAL A 478 -10.02 14.12 -20.62
CA VAL A 478 -10.93 14.88 -19.76
C VAL A 478 -11.12 14.22 -18.40
N THR A 479 -11.57 14.99 -17.41
CA THR A 479 -11.93 14.46 -16.07
C THR A 479 -13.43 14.26 -15.97
N ILE A 480 -13.86 13.04 -15.67
CA ILE A 480 -15.28 12.70 -15.46
C ILE A 480 -15.54 12.53 -13.96
N PRO A 481 -16.33 13.41 -13.30
CA PRO A 481 -16.73 13.25 -11.91
C PRO A 481 -18.02 12.43 -11.74
N ASN A 482 -18.24 11.87 -10.55
CA ASN A 482 -19.36 10.98 -10.21
C ASN A 482 -19.39 9.67 -11.02
N TYR A 483 -18.21 9.17 -11.43
CA TYR A 483 -18.05 7.92 -12.19
C TYR A 483 -18.58 6.71 -11.41
N LYS A 484 -19.18 5.75 -12.12
CA LYS A 484 -19.90 4.61 -11.54
C LYS A 484 -19.57 3.31 -12.29
N PRO A 485 -19.38 2.17 -11.59
CA PRO A 485 -19.32 2.03 -10.13
C PRO A 485 -17.96 2.46 -9.54
N ALA A 486 -17.97 3.04 -8.34
CA ALA A 486 -16.77 3.27 -7.53
C ALA A 486 -17.08 3.22 -6.02
N PRO A 487 -16.18 2.73 -5.15
CA PRO A 487 -14.89 2.11 -5.46
C PRO A 487 -14.97 0.74 -6.14
N VAL A 488 -13.88 0.39 -6.81
CA VAL A 488 -13.50 -0.91 -7.37
C VAL A 488 -12.03 -1.17 -6.99
N VAL A 489 -11.67 -2.43 -6.70
CA VAL A 489 -10.29 -2.81 -6.34
C VAL A 489 -9.46 -2.98 -7.62
N PRO A 490 -8.43 -2.15 -7.85
CA PRO A 490 -7.61 -2.20 -9.05
C PRO A 490 -6.77 -3.47 -9.10
N TYR A 491 -6.38 -3.88 -10.31
CA TYR A 491 -5.61 -5.10 -10.53
C TYR A 491 -4.39 -5.19 -9.61
N PHE A 492 -3.61 -4.11 -9.51
CA PHE A 492 -2.33 -4.09 -8.80
C PHE A 492 -2.43 -4.27 -7.29
N SER A 493 -3.55 -3.91 -6.63
CA SER A 493 -3.60 -3.96 -5.17
C SER A 493 -3.34 -5.38 -4.70
N SER A 494 -2.35 -5.60 -3.84
CA SER A 494 -2.03 -6.93 -3.31
C SER A 494 -3.21 -7.57 -2.56
N ARG A 495 -3.24 -8.91 -2.53
CA ARG A 495 -4.35 -9.72 -2.01
C ARG A 495 -3.90 -10.71 -0.94
N GLY A 496 -4.82 -10.97 0.00
CA GLY A 496 -4.72 -12.04 0.97
C GLY A 496 -4.93 -13.46 0.38
N PRO A 497 -4.85 -14.52 1.21
CA PRO A 497 -4.37 -14.50 2.59
C PRO A 497 -2.90 -14.06 2.65
N ALA A 498 -2.39 -13.74 3.84
CA ALA A 498 -0.96 -13.47 4.00
C ALA A 498 -0.14 -14.74 3.70
N TYR A 499 1.08 -14.56 3.18
CA TYR A 499 2.02 -15.68 3.07
C TYR A 499 2.39 -16.17 4.48
N GLY A 500 2.49 -17.49 4.67
CA GLY A 500 2.75 -18.12 5.98
C GLY A 500 1.62 -18.00 7.05
N ILE A 501 0.72 -17.01 6.97
CA ILE A 501 -0.29 -16.73 8.01
C ILE A 501 -1.71 -16.71 7.42
N GLN A 502 -2.37 -17.87 7.33
CA GLN A 502 -3.78 -17.94 6.91
C GLN A 502 -4.77 -17.57 8.02
N SER A 503 -4.36 -17.62 9.29
CA SER A 503 -5.20 -17.39 10.48
C SER A 503 -5.42 -15.90 10.82
N LEU A 504 -5.00 -14.98 9.94
CA LEU A 504 -5.21 -13.53 10.05
C LEU A 504 -5.68 -12.95 8.70
N ILE A 505 -6.78 -12.20 8.68
CA ILE A 505 -7.19 -11.47 7.48
C ILE A 505 -6.26 -10.28 7.27
N LYS A 506 -5.56 -10.26 6.14
CA LYS A 506 -4.97 -9.07 5.52
C LYS A 506 -5.48 -8.95 4.07
N PRO A 507 -5.64 -7.73 3.50
CA PRO A 507 -5.46 -6.41 4.14
C PRO A 507 -6.49 -6.15 5.25
N ASP A 508 -6.30 -5.12 6.08
CA ASP A 508 -7.25 -4.77 7.14
C ASP A 508 -8.39 -3.88 6.62
N ILE A 509 -8.07 -2.97 5.69
CA ILE A 509 -8.94 -1.93 5.18
C ILE A 509 -8.58 -1.61 3.72
N ALA A 510 -9.56 -1.22 2.92
CA ALA A 510 -9.34 -0.55 1.63
C ALA A 510 -9.47 0.97 1.78
N ALA A 511 -8.65 1.70 1.03
CA ALA A 511 -8.74 3.14 0.95
C ALA A 511 -8.32 3.63 -0.44
N PRO A 512 -8.65 4.90 -0.78
CA PRO A 512 -8.40 5.42 -2.11
C PRO A 512 -6.93 5.39 -2.52
N GLY A 513 -6.60 4.62 -3.56
CA GLY A 513 -5.23 4.44 -4.06
C GLY A 513 -5.08 4.55 -5.58
N VAL A 514 -6.17 4.63 -6.34
CA VAL A 514 -6.11 4.95 -7.78
C VAL A 514 -6.44 6.41 -8.00
N ALA A 515 -5.50 7.13 -8.60
CA ALA A 515 -5.66 8.48 -9.07
C ALA A 515 -5.92 9.56 -7.96
N ILE A 516 -5.00 9.71 -6.97
CA ILE A 516 -5.10 10.50 -5.70
C ILE A 516 -4.33 11.85 -5.63
N LEU A 517 -4.92 12.99 -6.04
CA LEU A 517 -4.21 14.28 -6.22
C LEU A 517 -3.53 14.81 -4.95
N ALA A 518 -2.23 15.10 -5.03
CA ALA A 518 -1.44 15.61 -3.91
C ALA A 518 -0.25 16.48 -4.39
N ALA A 519 0.60 16.95 -3.49
CA ALA A 519 1.71 17.88 -3.76
C ALA A 519 2.90 17.23 -4.51
N TRP A 520 3.81 18.06 -5.03
CA TRP A 520 5.09 17.63 -5.63
C TRP A 520 6.28 18.58 -5.40
N PRO A 521 7.53 18.12 -5.66
CA PRO A 521 8.66 18.99 -5.95
C PRO A 521 8.40 19.96 -7.09
N LEU A 522 8.58 21.25 -6.81
CA LEU A 522 8.27 22.37 -7.71
C LEU A 522 9.21 22.49 -8.92
N ASN A 523 10.26 21.68 -8.98
CA ASN A 523 11.35 21.77 -9.95
C ASN A 523 11.52 20.49 -10.80
N ASP A 524 10.57 19.56 -10.78
CA ASP A 524 10.67 18.35 -11.59
C ASP A 524 10.33 18.64 -13.06
N THR A 525 11.36 18.90 -13.86
CA THR A 525 11.25 19.15 -15.30
C THR A 525 11.01 17.92 -16.14
N ASN A 526 11.01 16.70 -15.57
CA ASN A 526 10.69 15.48 -16.31
C ASN A 526 9.18 15.41 -16.55
N ILE A 527 8.38 15.81 -15.56
CA ILE A 527 6.91 15.84 -15.66
C ILE A 527 6.34 17.14 -16.25
N ALA A 528 7.21 18.08 -16.60
CA ALA A 528 6.85 19.19 -17.44
C ALA A 528 6.38 18.66 -18.80
N ILE A 529 5.11 18.86 -19.17
CA ILE A 529 4.73 18.63 -20.57
C ILE A 529 5.37 19.73 -21.42
N PRO A 530 5.90 19.42 -22.63
CA PRO A 530 6.72 20.35 -23.40
C PRO A 530 6.08 21.74 -23.55
N GLY A 531 6.82 22.78 -23.17
CA GLY A 531 6.36 24.17 -23.20
C GLY A 531 5.52 24.62 -21.99
N LYS A 532 5.53 23.89 -20.87
CA LYS A 532 4.95 24.32 -19.59
C LYS A 532 5.93 24.16 -18.43
N GLU A 533 5.70 24.95 -17.38
CA GLU A 533 6.38 24.80 -16.08
C GLU A 533 6.04 23.46 -15.40
N PRO A 534 6.92 22.94 -14.51
CA PRO A 534 6.59 21.83 -13.63
C PRO A 534 5.28 22.06 -12.86
N PRO A 535 4.43 21.03 -12.68
CA PRO A 535 3.13 21.17 -12.06
C PRO A 535 3.26 21.15 -10.53
N LEU A 536 2.56 22.07 -9.86
CA LEU A 536 2.48 22.10 -8.39
C LEU A 536 1.89 20.79 -7.85
N PHE A 537 0.77 20.37 -8.44
CA PHE A 537 0.05 19.18 -8.02
C PHE A 537 0.40 18.01 -8.90
N TYR A 538 0.63 16.92 -8.19
CA TYR A 538 1.13 15.68 -8.69
C TYR A 538 0.36 14.45 -8.13
N ILE A 539 0.62 13.34 -8.80
CA ILE A 539 -0.35 12.83 -9.72
C ILE A 539 0.16 11.34 -9.94
N ARG A 540 -0.32 10.32 -9.17
CA ARG A 540 0.14 8.92 -8.90
C ARG A 540 -0.95 7.88 -8.49
N SER A 541 -0.69 6.60 -8.81
CA SER A 541 -1.42 5.41 -8.32
C SER A 541 -0.56 4.49 -7.44
N GLY A 542 -1.18 3.80 -6.47
CA GLY A 542 -0.54 2.77 -5.64
C GLY A 542 -1.23 2.58 -4.27
N THR A 543 -0.92 1.49 -3.58
CA THR A 543 -1.27 1.35 -2.14
C THR A 543 -0.60 2.44 -1.29
N SER A 544 0.57 2.96 -1.71
CA SER A 544 1.21 4.14 -1.11
C SER A 544 0.37 5.42 -1.16
N GLN A 545 -0.65 5.50 -2.01
CA GLN A 545 -1.60 6.61 -2.04
C GLN A 545 -2.83 6.33 -1.16
N ALA A 546 -3.09 5.07 -0.81
CA ALA A 546 -4.14 4.64 0.12
C ALA A 546 -3.69 4.74 1.58
N CYS A 547 -2.48 4.30 1.91
CA CYS A 547 -1.87 4.40 3.25
C CYS A 547 -1.98 5.80 3.89
N PRO A 548 -1.60 6.92 3.23
CA PRO A 548 -1.70 8.26 3.82
C PRO A 548 -3.14 8.72 4.10
N HIS A 549 -4.14 8.31 3.30
CA HIS A 549 -5.54 8.62 3.60
C HIS A 549 -5.97 8.03 4.95
N VAL A 550 -5.64 6.76 5.18
CA VAL A 550 -5.90 6.05 6.44
C VAL A 550 -5.08 6.65 7.58
N SER A 551 -3.83 7.05 7.32
CA SER A 551 -2.94 7.69 8.29
C SER A 551 -3.51 9.02 8.80
N GLY A 552 -4.03 9.87 7.92
CA GLY A 552 -4.70 11.11 8.33
C GLY A 552 -6.02 10.86 9.07
N ILE A 553 -6.80 9.86 8.68
CA ILE A 553 -8.03 9.49 9.42
C ILE A 553 -7.66 8.98 10.82
N ALA A 554 -6.64 8.11 10.95
CA ALA A 554 -6.12 7.65 12.24
C ALA A 554 -5.61 8.79 13.13
N ALA A 555 -4.88 9.76 12.56
CA ALA A 555 -4.42 10.95 13.29
C ALA A 555 -5.59 11.82 13.77
N THR A 556 -6.67 11.86 13.00
CA THR A 556 -7.91 12.57 13.38
C THR A 556 -8.65 11.82 14.50
N VAL A 557 -8.79 10.50 14.42
CA VAL A 557 -9.35 9.68 15.52
C VAL A 557 -8.52 9.85 16.80
N LYS A 558 -7.19 9.81 16.71
CA LYS A 558 -6.29 10.04 17.86
C LYS A 558 -6.48 11.44 18.45
N SER A 559 -6.74 12.48 17.66
CA SER A 559 -6.98 13.82 18.19
C SER A 559 -8.31 13.94 18.95
N TRP A 560 -9.37 13.26 18.49
CA TRP A 560 -10.66 13.20 19.19
C TRP A 560 -10.61 12.29 20.42
N HIS A 561 -9.80 11.24 20.36
CA HIS A 561 -9.68 10.19 21.38
C HIS A 561 -8.22 9.98 21.80
N SER A 562 -7.59 11.02 22.36
CA SER A 562 -6.15 11.05 22.68
C SER A 562 -5.63 9.90 23.55
N LYS A 563 -6.52 9.28 24.34
CA LYS A 563 -6.22 8.14 25.22
C LYS A 563 -6.45 6.76 24.59
N TRP A 564 -6.88 6.66 23.33
CA TRP A 564 -7.06 5.37 22.65
C TRP A 564 -5.71 4.76 22.26
N SER A 565 -5.67 3.43 22.34
CA SER A 565 -4.57 2.60 21.86
C SER A 565 -4.57 2.51 20.32
N PRO A 566 -3.44 2.09 19.70
CA PRO A 566 -3.39 1.76 18.28
C PRO A 566 -4.43 0.72 17.85
N SER A 567 -4.67 -0.29 18.70
CA SER A 567 -5.67 -1.32 18.44
C SER A 567 -7.11 -0.81 18.48
N ALA A 568 -7.44 0.12 19.39
CA ALA A 568 -8.76 0.78 19.41
C ALA A 568 -8.99 1.66 18.16
N ILE A 569 -7.96 2.40 17.70
CA ILE A 569 -8.05 3.23 16.49
C ILE A 569 -8.16 2.36 15.23
N ARG A 570 -7.33 1.31 15.11
CA ARG A 570 -7.46 0.30 14.06
C ARG A 570 -8.86 -0.30 14.04
N SER A 571 -9.38 -0.69 15.21
CA SER A 571 -10.73 -1.23 15.32
C SER A 571 -11.80 -0.25 14.87
N ALA A 572 -11.72 1.03 15.25
CA ALA A 572 -12.71 2.02 14.86
C ALA A 572 -12.72 2.25 13.33
N ILE A 573 -11.55 2.20 12.70
CA ILE A 573 -11.39 2.26 11.24
C ILE A 573 -12.01 1.03 10.56
N MET A 574 -11.67 -0.18 11.01
CA MET A 574 -12.18 -1.42 10.44
C MET A 574 -13.69 -1.58 10.62
N THR A 575 -14.22 -1.39 11.84
CA THR A 575 -15.61 -1.74 12.15
C THR A 575 -16.65 -0.78 11.58
N THR A 576 -16.21 0.36 11.03
CA THR A 576 -17.07 1.38 10.41
C THR A 576 -16.78 1.60 8.91
N ALA A 577 -16.06 0.64 8.31
CA ALA A 577 -15.87 0.54 6.86
C ALA A 577 -17.18 0.21 6.12
N VAL A 578 -17.25 0.51 4.82
CA VAL A 578 -18.39 0.17 3.95
C VAL A 578 -18.02 -0.87 2.89
N GLN A 579 -18.95 -1.80 2.66
CA GLN A 579 -18.77 -2.96 1.78
C GLN A 579 -19.42 -2.77 0.39
N THR A 580 -19.95 -1.57 0.13
CA THR A 580 -20.72 -1.20 -1.07
C THR A 580 -20.16 0.04 -1.74
N ASN A 581 -20.47 0.17 -3.03
CA ASN A 581 -20.05 1.27 -3.90
C ASN A 581 -21.13 2.38 -4.01
N ASN A 582 -20.84 3.41 -4.80
CA ASN A 582 -21.70 4.56 -5.08
C ASN A 582 -22.96 4.28 -5.93
N ILE A 583 -23.27 2.99 -6.20
CA ILE A 583 -24.58 2.52 -6.67
C ILE A 583 -25.22 1.52 -5.70
N HIS A 584 -24.74 1.48 -4.45
CA HIS A 584 -25.16 0.59 -3.35
C HIS A 584 -25.01 -0.92 -3.61
N ALA A 585 -24.36 -1.32 -4.71
CA ALA A 585 -23.97 -2.70 -4.96
C ALA A 585 -22.69 -3.05 -4.17
N PRO A 586 -22.40 -4.34 -3.90
CA PRO A 586 -21.12 -4.75 -3.31
C PRO A 586 -19.92 -4.22 -4.10
N ILE A 587 -18.84 -3.88 -3.40
CA ILE A 587 -17.55 -3.52 -4.03
C ILE A 587 -17.08 -4.70 -4.91
N LYS A 588 -16.44 -4.38 -6.03
CA LYS A 588 -15.95 -5.33 -7.02
C LYS A 588 -14.44 -5.23 -7.21
N THR A 589 -13.84 -6.27 -7.77
CA THR A 589 -12.47 -6.28 -8.31
C THR A 589 -12.45 -5.79 -9.76
N ASN A 590 -11.24 -5.56 -10.30
CA ASN A 590 -11.01 -5.19 -11.70
C ASN A 590 -11.71 -6.12 -12.71
N ASN A 591 -11.72 -7.44 -12.47
CA ASN A 591 -12.40 -8.43 -13.31
C ASN A 591 -13.92 -8.56 -13.06
N GLY A 592 -14.53 -7.64 -12.31
CA GLY A 592 -15.97 -7.59 -12.08
C GLY A 592 -16.52 -8.58 -11.04
N SER A 593 -15.68 -9.43 -10.44
CA SER A 593 -16.04 -10.29 -9.30
C SER A 593 -16.37 -9.47 -8.05
N ARG A 594 -17.14 -10.03 -7.11
CA ARG A 594 -17.38 -9.41 -5.80
C ARG A 594 -16.09 -9.41 -4.98
N ALA A 595 -15.70 -8.27 -4.44
CA ALA A 595 -14.55 -8.16 -3.55
C ALA A 595 -14.82 -8.88 -2.20
N THR A 596 -13.78 -9.54 -1.70
CA THR A 596 -13.75 -10.36 -0.49
C THR A 596 -12.90 -9.68 0.59
N PRO A 597 -12.92 -10.16 1.85
CA PRO A 597 -11.96 -9.76 2.87
C PRO A 597 -10.48 -9.86 2.49
N TYR A 598 -10.09 -10.71 1.51
CA TYR A 598 -8.71 -10.74 0.99
C TYR A 598 -8.42 -9.65 -0.05
N ASP A 599 -9.44 -8.92 -0.52
CA ASP A 599 -9.30 -7.80 -1.46
C ASP A 599 -9.40 -6.44 -0.75
N ILE A 600 -10.25 -6.33 0.27
CA ILE A 600 -10.59 -5.05 0.95
C ILE A 600 -10.62 -5.10 2.48
N GLY A 601 -10.28 -6.23 3.10
CA GLY A 601 -10.35 -6.38 4.56
C GLY A 601 -11.77 -6.19 5.09
N ALA A 602 -11.96 -5.19 5.95
CA ALA A 602 -13.28 -4.80 6.45
C ALA A 602 -14.14 -4.00 5.45
N GLY A 603 -13.54 -3.40 4.41
CA GLY A 603 -14.22 -2.58 3.41
C GLY A 603 -13.47 -1.28 3.09
N GLU A 604 -14.14 -0.40 2.34
CA GLU A 604 -13.67 0.97 2.09
C GLU A 604 -13.77 1.81 3.37
N ILE A 605 -12.72 2.57 3.70
CA ILE A 605 -12.68 3.45 4.87
C ILE A 605 -13.72 4.58 4.81
N THR A 606 -14.32 4.93 5.95
CA THR A 606 -15.20 6.11 6.06
C THR A 606 -14.54 7.24 6.84
N GLN A 607 -14.85 8.50 6.49
CA GLN A 607 -14.24 9.67 7.14
C GLN A 607 -14.71 9.86 8.60
N TRP A 608 -15.98 9.60 8.88
CA TRP A 608 -16.63 9.98 10.16
C TRP A 608 -16.99 8.80 11.07
N GLY A 609 -17.22 7.61 10.51
CA GLY A 609 -17.49 6.40 11.29
C GLY A 609 -16.45 6.14 12.39
N PRO A 610 -15.13 6.23 12.10
CA PRO A 610 -14.08 5.94 13.08
C PRO A 610 -14.04 6.91 14.28
N MET A 611 -14.71 8.05 14.20
CA MET A 611 -14.83 8.99 15.33
C MET A 611 -15.85 8.52 16.38
N LEU A 612 -16.85 7.73 15.97
CA LEU A 612 -17.97 7.29 16.81
C LEU A 612 -18.38 5.82 16.50
N PRO A 613 -17.47 4.83 16.65
CA PRO A 613 -17.72 3.44 16.27
C PRO A 613 -18.69 2.70 17.21
N GLY A 614 -18.97 3.24 18.41
CA GLY A 614 -19.78 2.58 19.42
C GLY A 614 -19.00 1.49 20.19
N LEU A 615 -18.48 0.48 19.51
CA LEU A 615 -17.64 -0.58 20.09
C LEU A 615 -16.26 -0.66 19.41
N VAL A 616 -15.23 -1.05 20.16
CA VAL A 616 -13.89 -1.36 19.65
C VAL A 616 -13.35 -2.68 20.21
N TYR A 617 -12.57 -3.39 19.40
CA TYR A 617 -11.79 -4.58 19.77
C TYR A 617 -10.39 -4.14 20.18
N GLU A 618 -10.11 -4.11 21.48
CA GLU A 618 -8.79 -3.76 22.00
C GLU A 618 -7.87 -4.99 22.06
N THR A 619 -6.80 -4.95 21.28
CA THR A 619 -5.65 -5.88 21.34
C THR A 619 -4.57 -5.29 22.27
N SER A 620 -3.97 -6.10 23.13
CA SER A 620 -2.92 -5.72 24.09
C SER A 620 -1.54 -6.26 23.69
N THR A 621 -0.47 -5.79 24.35
CA THR A 621 0.88 -6.35 24.17
C THR A 621 0.92 -7.86 24.44
N ALA A 622 0.17 -8.35 25.43
CA ALA A 622 0.12 -9.79 25.75
C ALA A 622 -0.46 -10.63 24.60
N ASP A 623 -1.47 -10.11 23.88
CA ASP A 623 -2.01 -10.76 22.68
C ASP A 623 -0.96 -10.83 21.56
N TYR A 624 -0.16 -9.76 21.39
CA TYR A 624 0.94 -9.73 20.42
C TYR A 624 2.10 -10.67 20.77
N LEU A 625 2.43 -10.83 22.07
CA LEU A 625 3.38 -11.85 22.50
C LEU A 625 2.83 -13.26 22.31
N GLN A 626 1.54 -13.50 22.55
CA GLN A 626 0.91 -14.80 22.29
C GLN A 626 0.84 -15.13 20.80
N PHE A 627 0.59 -14.14 19.94
CA PHE A 627 0.71 -14.26 18.48
C PHE A 627 2.11 -14.71 18.05
N LEU A 628 3.17 -14.06 18.57
CA LEU A 628 4.56 -14.48 18.33
C LEU A 628 4.81 -15.92 18.81
N CYS A 629 4.35 -16.28 20.00
CA CYS A 629 4.44 -17.67 20.47
C CYS A 629 3.69 -18.67 19.57
N ASN A 630 2.57 -18.27 18.96
CA ASN A 630 1.77 -19.10 18.06
C ASN A 630 2.40 -19.23 16.66
N MET A 631 3.27 -18.31 16.26
CA MET A 631 4.14 -18.43 15.07
C MET A 631 5.29 -19.41 15.26
N GLY A 632 5.62 -19.76 16.52
CA GLY A 632 6.70 -20.70 16.85
C GLY A 632 7.93 -20.09 17.54
N TYR A 633 8.00 -18.76 17.72
CA TYR A 633 9.13 -18.15 18.44
C TYR A 633 9.12 -18.58 19.92
N ASN A 634 10.32 -18.81 20.46
CA ASN A 634 10.48 -19.30 21.83
C ASN A 634 10.33 -18.18 22.88
N THR A 635 10.01 -18.56 24.13
CA THR A 635 9.79 -17.63 25.25
C THR A 635 10.94 -16.63 25.47
N SER A 636 12.20 -17.03 25.24
CA SER A 636 13.36 -16.13 25.39
C SER A 636 13.36 -15.01 24.34
N VAL A 637 13.12 -15.33 23.07
CA VAL A 637 13.02 -14.38 21.96
C VAL A 637 11.82 -13.45 22.14
N VAL A 638 10.65 -14.00 22.45
CA VAL A 638 9.43 -13.21 22.68
C VAL A 638 9.59 -12.25 23.87
N LYS A 639 10.37 -12.62 24.89
CA LYS A 639 10.67 -11.75 26.05
C LYS A 639 11.73 -10.69 25.81
N SER A 640 12.68 -10.87 24.89
CA SER A 640 13.65 -9.81 24.57
C SER A 640 13.05 -8.74 23.66
N ILE A 641 12.12 -9.11 22.77
CA ILE A 641 11.43 -8.18 21.86
C ILE A 641 10.75 -7.02 22.59
N ALA A 642 9.87 -7.28 23.56
CA ALA A 642 9.03 -6.23 24.17
C ALA A 642 9.65 -5.54 25.40
N SER A 643 9.31 -4.26 25.61
CA SER A 643 9.71 -3.52 26.82
C SER A 643 8.86 -3.86 28.04
N THR A 644 7.64 -4.35 27.81
CA THR A 644 6.65 -4.69 28.85
C THR A 644 6.14 -6.12 28.65
N VAL A 645 6.65 -7.05 29.45
CA VAL A 645 6.23 -8.46 29.47
C VAL A 645 5.34 -8.73 30.69
N PRO A 646 4.20 -9.44 30.55
CA PRO A 646 3.39 -9.83 31.71
C PRO A 646 4.14 -10.72 32.71
N ASN A 647 3.87 -10.54 34.01
CA ASN A 647 4.41 -11.41 35.06
C ASN A 647 4.10 -12.89 34.76
N ASN A 648 5.10 -13.75 34.90
CA ASN A 648 5.03 -15.19 34.62
C ASN A 648 4.65 -15.58 33.18
N PHE A 649 4.74 -14.67 32.18
CA PHE A 649 4.50 -15.00 30.77
C PHE A 649 5.41 -16.14 30.28
N SER A 650 4.86 -17.05 29.48
CA SER A 650 5.61 -18.05 28.70
C SER A 650 4.81 -18.46 27.48
N CYS A 651 5.49 -18.74 26.36
CA CYS A 651 4.89 -19.47 25.26
C CYS A 651 4.47 -20.90 25.69
N PRO A 652 3.46 -21.50 25.04
CA PRO A 652 3.12 -22.91 25.21
C PRO A 652 4.24 -23.82 24.70
N ARG A 653 4.31 -25.06 25.22
CA ARG A 653 5.34 -26.06 24.82
C ARG A 653 5.26 -26.49 23.35
N LYS A 654 4.08 -26.36 22.74
CA LYS A 654 3.82 -26.59 21.32
C LYS A 654 3.09 -25.35 20.81
N TRP A 655 3.63 -24.72 19.77
CA TRP A 655 2.97 -23.65 19.04
C TRP A 655 1.84 -24.20 18.19
N ASN A 656 0.86 -23.35 17.88
CA ASN A 656 -0.25 -23.69 16.98
C ASN A 656 -0.69 -22.42 16.24
N PRO A 657 -0.56 -22.36 14.90
CA PRO A 657 -0.92 -21.17 14.15
C PRO A 657 -2.43 -20.92 14.18
N ASP A 658 -3.26 -21.96 14.31
CA ASP A 658 -4.73 -21.81 14.42
C ASP A 658 -5.14 -20.96 15.63
N LEU A 659 -4.32 -20.90 16.69
CA LEU A 659 -4.57 -20.06 17.87
C LEU A 659 -4.27 -18.56 17.64
N ILE A 660 -3.70 -18.17 16.49
CA ILE A 660 -3.66 -16.76 16.06
C ILE A 660 -5.09 -16.22 15.90
N SER A 661 -6.04 -17.07 15.52
CA SER A 661 -7.46 -16.75 15.33
C SER A 661 -8.14 -16.21 16.60
N ASP A 662 -7.63 -16.53 17.79
CA ASP A 662 -8.17 -16.08 19.10
C ASP A 662 -7.68 -14.68 19.52
N MET A 663 -6.67 -14.12 18.85
CA MET A 663 -6.24 -12.74 19.09
C MET A 663 -7.44 -11.79 18.98
N ASN A 664 -7.60 -10.87 19.93
CA ASN A 664 -8.75 -9.96 19.97
C ASN A 664 -8.67 -8.89 18.86
N TYR A 665 -9.05 -9.27 17.65
CA TYR A 665 -8.93 -8.51 16.41
C TYR A 665 -10.31 -8.17 15.82
N PRO A 666 -10.46 -7.07 15.07
CA PRO A 666 -11.74 -6.66 14.47
C PRO A 666 -12.24 -7.56 13.32
N SER A 667 -11.49 -8.61 12.97
CA SER A 667 -11.82 -9.60 11.94
C SER A 667 -11.49 -11.02 12.45
N ILE A 668 -11.95 -12.04 11.74
CA ILE A 668 -11.73 -13.45 12.10
C ILE A 668 -11.31 -14.25 10.86
N ALA A 669 -10.10 -14.82 10.86
CA ALA A 669 -9.74 -15.89 9.93
C ALA A 669 -9.66 -17.21 10.69
N ILE A 670 -10.05 -18.29 10.03
CA ILE A 670 -9.91 -19.67 10.51
C ILE A 670 -9.20 -20.49 9.42
N SER A 671 -8.02 -20.99 9.75
CA SER A 671 -7.25 -21.97 8.95
C SER A 671 -7.73 -23.41 9.19
N GLY A 672 -7.38 -24.33 8.27
CA GLY A 672 -7.43 -25.78 8.51
C GLY A 672 -8.80 -26.43 8.82
N LEU A 673 -9.92 -25.70 8.75
CA LEU A 673 -11.22 -26.23 9.19
C LEU A 673 -11.83 -27.18 8.16
N ASN A 674 -11.63 -28.47 8.42
CA ASN A 674 -12.14 -29.59 7.63
C ASN A 674 -13.67 -29.68 7.58
N ALA A 675 -14.19 -30.41 6.60
CA ALA A 675 -15.63 -30.65 6.47
C ALA A 675 -16.19 -31.36 7.72
N LYS A 676 -17.32 -30.87 8.25
CA LYS A 676 -17.91 -31.23 9.55
C LYS A 676 -17.06 -30.84 10.78
N GLY A 677 -15.93 -30.17 10.58
CA GLY A 677 -15.17 -29.54 11.65
C GLY A 677 -15.94 -28.38 12.30
N SER A 678 -15.69 -28.18 13.58
CA SER A 678 -16.18 -27.06 14.37
C SER A 678 -15.01 -26.40 15.10
N THR A 679 -14.99 -25.08 15.16
CA THR A 679 -14.07 -24.32 16.02
C THR A 679 -14.79 -23.12 16.63
N THR A 680 -14.34 -22.67 17.80
CA THR A 680 -14.89 -21.51 18.49
C THR A 680 -13.77 -20.57 18.85
N VAL A 681 -13.89 -19.30 18.45
CA VAL A 681 -12.96 -18.24 18.86
C VAL A 681 -13.63 -17.26 19.81
N LYS A 682 -12.83 -16.65 20.69
CA LYS A 682 -13.31 -15.62 21.62
C LYS A 682 -13.01 -14.21 21.11
N ARG A 683 -13.91 -13.27 21.42
CA ARG A 683 -13.69 -11.83 21.22
C ARG A 683 -14.18 -11.04 22.42
N THR A 684 -13.58 -9.87 22.64
CA THR A 684 -13.96 -8.93 23.72
C THR A 684 -14.04 -7.52 23.16
N VAL A 685 -15.20 -6.90 23.31
CA VAL A 685 -15.49 -5.55 22.83
C VAL A 685 -15.63 -4.57 24.00
N THR A 686 -15.03 -3.40 23.82
CA THR A 686 -15.13 -2.26 24.74
C THR A 686 -16.11 -1.25 24.17
N ASN A 687 -17.11 -0.88 24.95
CA ASN A 687 -18.04 0.20 24.61
C ASN A 687 -17.38 1.57 24.82
N VAL A 688 -17.29 2.32 23.73
CA VAL A 688 -16.77 3.70 23.66
C VAL A 688 -17.85 4.71 23.22
N GLY A 689 -19.07 4.24 22.97
CA GLY A 689 -20.25 5.06 22.68
C GLY A 689 -21.05 5.41 23.93
N GLU A 690 -22.35 5.12 23.90
CA GLU A 690 -23.28 5.50 24.96
C GLU A 690 -23.21 4.58 26.18
N LYS A 691 -23.19 5.19 27.38
CA LYS A 691 -22.99 4.48 28.66
C LYS A 691 -24.04 3.41 28.96
N HIS A 692 -25.21 3.48 28.34
CA HIS A 692 -26.28 2.48 28.47
C HIS A 692 -26.73 2.12 27.06
N SER A 693 -26.35 0.94 26.59
CA SER A 693 -26.55 0.54 25.20
C SER A 693 -26.59 -0.98 25.08
N THR A 694 -27.62 -1.51 24.45
CA THR A 694 -27.71 -2.92 24.08
C THR A 694 -27.43 -3.06 22.59
N TYR A 695 -26.48 -3.92 22.23
CA TYR A 695 -26.19 -4.30 20.86
C TYR A 695 -26.74 -5.71 20.61
N THR A 696 -27.22 -5.97 19.39
CA THR A 696 -27.65 -7.30 18.94
C THR A 696 -26.75 -7.77 17.80
N ALA A 697 -26.38 -9.04 17.78
CA ALA A 697 -25.59 -9.65 16.72
C ALA A 697 -26.48 -9.96 15.50
N THR A 698 -25.95 -9.73 14.32
CA THR A 698 -26.45 -10.24 13.03
C THR A 698 -25.31 -10.95 12.33
N VAL A 699 -25.58 -12.09 11.72
CA VAL A 699 -24.56 -12.97 11.13
C VAL A 699 -24.90 -13.23 9.67
N GLU A 700 -24.00 -12.85 8.77
CA GLU A 700 -24.08 -13.13 7.34
C GLU A 700 -23.22 -14.38 7.05
N ALA A 701 -23.78 -15.57 7.25
CA ALA A 701 -23.09 -16.83 7.00
C ALA A 701 -23.13 -17.21 5.50
N PRO A 702 -22.01 -17.64 4.90
CA PRO A 702 -21.99 -18.15 3.53
C PRO A 702 -22.66 -19.53 3.43
N ALA A 703 -23.15 -19.86 2.22
CA ALA A 703 -23.63 -21.21 1.92
C ALA A 703 -22.53 -22.25 2.17
N GLY A 704 -22.86 -23.35 2.85
CA GLY A 704 -21.89 -24.37 3.27
C GLY A 704 -21.27 -24.14 4.65
N MET A 705 -21.77 -23.17 5.43
CA MET A 705 -21.33 -22.91 6.80
C MET A 705 -22.53 -22.61 7.72
N HIS A 706 -22.41 -22.99 8.99
CA HIS A 706 -23.23 -22.48 10.07
C HIS A 706 -22.34 -21.70 11.05
N VAL A 707 -22.78 -20.50 11.46
CA VAL A 707 -22.02 -19.61 12.36
C VAL A 707 -22.93 -19.13 13.48
N GLN A 708 -22.50 -19.32 14.72
CA GLN A 708 -23.27 -18.99 15.92
C GLN A 708 -22.49 -17.99 16.78
N VAL A 709 -23.18 -16.99 17.33
CA VAL A 709 -22.62 -15.97 18.23
C VAL A 709 -23.32 -16.04 19.59
N VAL A 710 -22.54 -16.19 20.66
CA VAL A 710 -23.06 -16.37 22.04
C VAL A 710 -22.35 -15.40 23.00
N PRO A 711 -23.08 -14.59 23.80
CA PRO A 711 -24.53 -14.33 23.69
C PRO A 711 -24.86 -13.58 22.39
N SER A 712 -26.12 -13.59 21.96
CA SER A 712 -26.58 -12.84 20.78
C SER A 712 -26.87 -11.35 21.05
N LYS A 713 -26.76 -10.92 22.32
CA LYS A 713 -26.95 -9.53 22.77
C LYS A 713 -25.88 -9.15 23.80
N LEU A 714 -25.37 -7.91 23.70
CA LEU A 714 -24.39 -7.34 24.63
C LEU A 714 -24.98 -6.06 25.25
N GLN A 715 -25.22 -6.08 26.56
CA GLN A 715 -25.83 -4.98 27.31
C GLN A 715 -24.80 -4.25 28.16
N PHE A 716 -24.37 -3.08 27.71
CA PHE A 716 -23.40 -2.25 28.43
C PHE A 716 -24.10 -1.28 29.39
N THR A 717 -23.41 -0.96 30.48
CA THR A 717 -23.84 0.02 31.49
C THR A 717 -22.67 0.91 31.90
N LYS A 718 -22.93 1.98 32.67
CA LYS A 718 -21.88 2.85 33.26
C LYS A 718 -20.75 2.05 33.92
N ASN A 719 -21.06 0.89 34.51
CA ASN A 719 -20.12 0.04 35.24
C ASN A 719 -19.59 -1.13 34.36
N VAL A 720 -20.38 -1.61 33.40
CA VAL A 720 -20.02 -2.72 32.49
C VAL A 720 -19.63 -2.16 31.13
N LYS A 721 -18.32 -1.91 30.96
CA LYS A 721 -17.74 -1.33 29.73
C LYS A 721 -17.15 -2.34 28.75
N LYS A 722 -16.71 -3.51 29.22
CA LYS A 722 -16.16 -4.58 28.40
C LYS A 722 -17.05 -5.81 28.53
N LEU A 723 -17.33 -6.47 27.41
CA LEU A 723 -18.04 -7.74 27.36
C LEU A 723 -17.38 -8.66 26.33
N SER A 724 -17.33 -9.96 26.65
CA SER A 724 -16.87 -10.99 25.73
C SER A 724 -18.04 -11.70 25.06
N PHE A 725 -17.79 -12.23 23.87
CA PHE A 725 -18.65 -13.17 23.17
C PHE A 725 -17.80 -14.23 22.48
N GLU A 726 -18.42 -15.35 22.16
CA GLU A 726 -17.80 -16.49 21.47
C GLU A 726 -18.49 -16.69 20.11
N VAL A 727 -17.69 -17.10 19.12
CA VAL A 727 -18.12 -17.32 17.74
C VAL A 727 -17.76 -18.73 17.33
N THR A 728 -18.76 -19.59 17.14
CA THR A 728 -18.59 -20.97 16.69
C THR A 728 -18.84 -21.09 15.20
N PHE A 729 -17.84 -21.57 14.46
CA PHE A 729 -17.88 -21.84 13.02
C PHE A 729 -17.98 -23.35 12.78
N ILE A 730 -18.98 -23.77 12.01
CA ILE A 730 -19.20 -25.18 11.64
C ILE A 730 -19.25 -25.29 10.12
N ARG A 731 -18.31 -26.03 9.51
CA ARG A 731 -18.26 -26.21 8.05
C ARG A 731 -19.15 -27.37 7.63
N THR A 732 -20.23 -27.08 6.89
CA THR A 732 -21.17 -28.11 6.40
C THR A 732 -20.87 -28.57 4.97
N THR A 733 -20.12 -27.78 4.18
CA THR A 733 -19.70 -28.15 2.82
C THR A 733 -18.39 -28.94 2.78
N THR A 734 -18.25 -29.79 1.75
CA THR A 734 -17.00 -30.45 1.34
C THR A 734 -16.17 -29.60 0.39
N SER A 735 -16.66 -28.45 -0.08
CA SER A 735 -15.88 -27.52 -0.92
C SER A 735 -14.65 -27.00 -0.17
N MET A 736 -13.50 -27.04 -0.84
CA MET A 736 -12.19 -26.68 -0.28
C MET A 736 -11.94 -25.17 -0.18
N GLY A 737 -12.65 -24.36 -0.97
CA GLY A 737 -12.40 -22.92 -1.10
C GLY A 737 -12.60 -22.12 0.19
N PRO A 738 -12.07 -20.89 0.26
CA PRO A 738 -12.33 -19.98 1.37
C PRO A 738 -13.80 -19.55 1.36
N LEU A 739 -14.41 -19.56 2.55
CA LEU A 739 -15.81 -19.18 2.76
C LEU A 739 -15.85 -17.86 3.55
N PHE A 740 -16.39 -16.81 2.96
CA PHE A 740 -16.41 -15.46 3.51
C PHE A 740 -17.79 -15.07 4.05
N GLY A 741 -17.83 -14.35 5.17
CA GLY A 741 -19.06 -13.83 5.76
C GLY A 741 -18.81 -12.64 6.68
N SER A 742 -19.82 -12.25 7.46
CA SER A 742 -19.68 -11.17 8.43
C SER A 742 -20.44 -11.39 9.73
N ILE A 743 -19.99 -10.71 10.78
CA ILE A 743 -20.73 -10.50 12.03
C ILE A 743 -20.88 -9.00 12.20
N THR A 744 -22.11 -8.54 12.45
CA THR A 744 -22.42 -7.15 12.73
C THR A 744 -23.04 -7.03 14.11
N TRP A 745 -22.41 -6.28 15.02
CA TRP A 745 -23.06 -5.79 16.24
C TRP A 745 -23.77 -4.47 15.93
N SER A 746 -25.07 -4.39 16.20
CA SER A 746 -25.88 -3.21 15.85
C SER A 746 -26.83 -2.77 16.96
N ASN A 747 -27.15 -1.48 16.94
CA ASN A 747 -28.31 -0.88 17.62
C ASN A 747 -28.88 0.25 16.75
N TRP A 748 -29.76 1.09 17.31
CA TRP A 748 -30.44 2.18 16.58
C TRP A 748 -29.51 3.26 16.01
N LYS A 749 -28.23 3.31 16.41
CA LYS A 749 -27.27 4.36 16.08
C LYS A 749 -25.93 3.87 15.52
N TYR A 750 -25.45 2.73 16.01
CA TYR A 750 -24.11 2.21 15.69
C TYR A 750 -24.21 0.87 14.95
N LYS A 751 -23.38 0.71 13.91
CA LYS A 751 -23.11 -0.57 13.23
C LYS A 751 -21.61 -0.87 13.37
N VAL A 752 -21.29 -2.05 13.89
CA VAL A 752 -19.91 -2.51 14.16
C VAL A 752 -19.72 -3.79 13.36
N TYR A 753 -19.10 -3.67 12.19
CA TYR A 753 -18.92 -4.75 11.23
C TYR A 753 -17.59 -5.48 11.43
N SER A 754 -17.60 -6.81 11.40
CA SER A 754 -16.42 -7.66 11.44
C SER A 754 -16.50 -8.70 10.32
N PRO A 755 -15.61 -8.68 9.32
CA PRO A 755 -15.55 -9.73 8.30
C PRO A 755 -14.98 -11.02 8.90
N PHE A 756 -15.35 -12.16 8.32
CA PHE A 756 -14.68 -13.42 8.57
C PHE A 756 -14.37 -14.24 7.31
N VAL A 757 -13.38 -15.12 7.41
CA VAL A 757 -13.05 -16.15 6.42
C VAL A 757 -12.76 -17.48 7.12
N VAL A 758 -13.13 -18.58 6.46
CA VAL A 758 -12.75 -19.94 6.85
C VAL A 758 -12.16 -20.66 5.63
N SER A 759 -10.89 -21.05 5.67
CA SER A 759 -10.23 -21.88 4.66
C SER A 759 -10.18 -23.35 5.10
N ASN A 760 -9.81 -24.28 4.20
CA ASN A 760 -9.48 -25.66 4.59
C ASN A 760 -7.96 -25.95 4.54
N ASN A 761 -7.18 -25.02 3.99
CA ASN A 761 -5.74 -25.17 3.94
C ASN A 761 -5.14 -24.66 5.26
N ALA A 762 -4.06 -25.32 5.70
CA ALA A 762 -3.07 -24.73 6.60
C ALA A 762 -2.09 -23.89 5.76
#